data_AF-A0A7W1TCR2-F1
#
_entry.id   AF-A0A7W1TCR2-F1
#
_cell.length_a   1.000
_cell.length_b   1.000
_cell.length_c   1.000
_cell.angle_alpha   90.00
_cell.angle_beta   90.00
_cell.angle_gamma   90.00
#
_symmetry.space_group_name_H-M   'P 1'
#
loop_
_entity.id
_entity.type
_entity.pdbx_description
1 polymer ?
#
loop_
_entity_poly.entity_id
_entity_poly.type
_entity_poly.pdbx_seq_one_letter_code
_entity_poly.pdbx_strand_id
1 'polypeptide(L)'
;MPRYALIPLLAALVAGSTATAPLVMGVEPVVSTPWDVRHDADDLIEDLGKKGSDMPVLMERVQTLLAAHGEKLITKGDLCAPLAEILAAKLETLGLMGEFTQAFGAIAERKFRELAATNAPTGTLRRFAQAYPGTSAATAAWKRLANQAWDAGHIGQYLECARHAGESGDKLLARRVAAAYQLLSPEGEPELPTSLDSIEEMWTLDVPDNGAKTAALRTRRSPLAADRFVITTTGNELSAASDGRRFFVFDHLVGHIQGDVQPLGNVQLTLNQCKPAAGREGFVAIGLQNDVVMLRCLNRLGEHRWAVRSPPLGPMPAPSAPVMVDGLVAYAALAIGQDGAELKLFAYRADTGEPAWPTNPITVARIPAPRQMFASGETQGLVAPTLCVHAGYLLVLSNNGVLARVGVDGNVQRIWSYPSLTEELDDGMSTPRTLARAGAIISDGTYAVATPADSQGLVLVLGADDPQPLFYQGDGANGQVMDVGAGAALIAGSQVTLLDLKTNTPRWSQAVDGGRTHGPQAAETRGGLQGRLGEKRALVASRETLTLFDLADGKRLSVRGSLEQPVTISVTPDLLMAALATKIVGFGKGASFLERLTAAAAAHPDDYQPLVRLASLHEARGNRAQAFAQYVAALRRGAPEEYAEKAARLVRQQLELNAGDAKAFPPVLAQLETLVPHEDRLKGELAFWRARHAELLGDAARAATEYRAALAQPTHLMQLRDRLVVDAHALAQAGLVRLHQGPVPAWLA
;
A
#
# COMPACT_ATOMS: atom_id res chain seq x y z
N MET A 1 31.09 8.37 -65.85
CA MET A 1 29.72 8.24 -65.34
C MET A 1 29.24 6.81 -65.54
N PRO A 2 29.30 5.97 -64.50
CA PRO A 2 28.75 4.62 -64.59
C PRO A 2 28.04 4.11 -63.32
N ARG A 3 27.44 2.92 -63.47
CA ARG A 3 27.19 1.84 -62.49
C ARG A 3 25.78 1.68 -61.91
N TYR A 4 25.05 0.79 -62.58
CA TYR A 4 24.15 -0.21 -62.01
C TYR A 4 24.88 -1.15 -61.03
N ALA A 5 24.22 -1.45 -59.90
CA ALA A 5 24.38 -2.61 -59.02
C ALA A 5 23.01 -2.75 -58.29
N LEU A 6 22.13 -3.73 -58.48
CA LEU A 6 22.24 -5.20 -58.32
C LEU A 6 22.71 -5.59 -56.91
N ILE A 7 21.74 -5.87 -56.01
CA ILE A 7 21.74 -6.85 -54.89
C ILE A 7 20.37 -6.79 -54.16
N PRO A 8 19.85 -7.91 -53.60
CA PRO A 8 18.46 -8.32 -53.79
C PRO A 8 17.57 -8.36 -52.53
N LEU A 9 16.25 -8.32 -52.79
CA LEU A 9 15.18 -9.14 -52.23
C LEU A 9 15.58 -10.08 -51.05
N LEU A 10 15.49 -9.58 -49.82
CA LEU A 10 15.46 -10.38 -48.57
C LEU A 10 14.69 -9.59 -47.49
N ALA A 11 13.45 -9.22 -47.81
CA ALA A 11 12.54 -8.49 -46.93
C ALA A 11 11.16 -9.17 -46.84
N ALA A 12 11.14 -10.50 -46.90
CA ALA A 12 9.95 -11.31 -46.65
C ALA A 12 10.31 -12.42 -45.66
N LEU A 13 9.47 -12.60 -44.63
CA LEU A 13 9.53 -13.59 -43.54
C LEU A 13 10.37 -13.25 -42.29
N VAL A 14 10.06 -12.13 -41.62
CA VAL A 14 10.06 -12.09 -40.13
C VAL A 14 8.85 -11.26 -39.66
N ALA A 15 7.66 -11.60 -40.15
CA ALA A 15 6.45 -11.37 -39.37
C ALA A 15 6.32 -12.59 -38.47
N GLY A 16 7.04 -12.55 -37.35
CA GLY A 16 6.95 -13.56 -36.31
C GLY A 16 5.52 -13.57 -35.82
N SER A 17 4.75 -14.54 -36.28
CA SER A 17 3.62 -15.09 -35.55
C SER A 17 4.05 -15.20 -34.09
N THR A 18 3.49 -14.36 -33.22
CA THR A 18 3.52 -14.58 -31.78
C THR A 18 2.71 -15.84 -31.55
N ALA A 19 3.36 -16.99 -31.79
CA ALA A 19 2.85 -18.29 -31.44
C ALA A 19 2.62 -18.25 -29.93
N THR A 20 1.38 -18.03 -29.54
CA THR A 20 0.85 -18.40 -28.23
C THR A 20 1.09 -19.91 -28.11
N ALA A 21 2.24 -20.28 -27.58
CA ALA A 21 2.52 -21.66 -27.24
C ALA A 21 1.38 -22.12 -26.31
N PRO A 22 0.74 -23.28 -26.58
CA PRO A 22 -0.26 -23.81 -25.66
C PRO A 22 0.45 -24.08 -24.33
N LEU A 23 0.11 -23.29 -23.33
CA LEU A 23 0.66 -23.41 -22.00
C LEU A 23 0.16 -24.71 -21.37
N VAL A 24 1.04 -25.32 -20.58
CA VAL A 24 0.69 -26.31 -19.57
C VAL A 24 -0.47 -25.75 -18.75
N MET A 25 -1.53 -26.55 -18.55
CA MET A 25 -2.71 -26.16 -17.79
C MET A 25 -2.30 -25.63 -16.42
N GLY A 26 -2.63 -24.38 -16.09
CA GLY A 26 -2.36 -23.85 -14.76
C GLY A 26 -3.34 -24.39 -13.71
N VAL A 27 -3.03 -24.16 -12.44
CA VAL A 27 -3.84 -24.60 -11.30
C VAL A 27 -5.25 -24.05 -11.45
N GLU A 28 -6.25 -24.93 -11.62
CA GLU A 28 -7.65 -24.51 -11.66
C GLU A 28 -8.08 -24.03 -10.27
N PRO A 29 -8.36 -22.74 -10.08
CA PRO A 29 -8.68 -22.21 -8.77
C PRO A 29 -10.12 -22.62 -8.44
N VAL A 30 -10.33 -23.23 -7.27
CA VAL A 30 -11.67 -23.58 -6.84
C VAL A 30 -12.36 -22.32 -6.34
N VAL A 31 -13.25 -21.76 -7.17
CA VAL A 31 -14.12 -20.65 -6.80
C VAL A 31 -15.19 -21.10 -5.80
N SER A 32 -15.60 -20.21 -4.90
CA SER A 32 -16.63 -20.48 -3.89
C SER A 32 -18.06 -20.58 -4.45
N THR A 33 -18.23 -20.42 -5.76
CA THR A 33 -19.53 -20.50 -6.43
C THR A 33 -20.07 -21.93 -6.37
N PRO A 34 -21.34 -22.11 -5.93
CA PRO A 34 -21.97 -23.43 -5.88
C PRO A 34 -21.87 -24.17 -7.21
N TRP A 35 -21.74 -25.49 -7.16
CA TRP A 35 -21.62 -26.32 -8.37
C TRP A 35 -22.81 -26.16 -9.30
N ASP A 36 -24.03 -26.13 -8.77
CA ASP A 36 -25.27 -25.97 -9.56
C ASP A 36 -25.24 -24.68 -10.40
N VAL A 37 -24.78 -23.56 -9.83
CA VAL A 37 -24.70 -22.28 -10.55
C VAL A 37 -23.67 -22.32 -11.68
N ARG A 38 -22.55 -23.03 -11.48
CA ARG A 38 -21.52 -23.21 -12.52
C ARG A 38 -22.06 -24.08 -13.64
N HIS A 39 -22.68 -25.21 -13.29
CA HIS A 39 -23.28 -26.12 -14.26
C HIS A 39 -24.38 -25.44 -15.09
N ASP A 40 -25.31 -24.74 -14.43
CA ASP A 40 -26.38 -23.98 -15.11
C ASP A 40 -25.82 -22.93 -16.08
N ALA A 41 -24.72 -22.27 -15.70
CA ALA A 41 -24.06 -21.28 -16.54
C ALA A 41 -23.38 -21.93 -17.75
N ASP A 42 -22.68 -23.04 -17.57
CA ASP A 42 -22.00 -23.77 -18.65
C ASP A 42 -23.02 -24.32 -19.67
N ASP A 43 -24.08 -24.95 -19.18
CA ASP A 43 -25.18 -25.45 -20.01
C ASP A 43 -25.83 -24.31 -20.81
N LEU A 44 -26.07 -23.16 -20.19
CA LEU A 44 -26.62 -21.99 -20.86
C LEU A 44 -25.67 -21.41 -21.91
N ILE A 45 -24.37 -21.34 -21.62
CA ILE A 45 -23.35 -20.86 -22.56
C ILE A 45 -23.24 -21.78 -23.78
N GLU A 46 -23.38 -23.10 -23.58
CA GLU A 46 -23.43 -24.09 -24.65
C GLU A 46 -24.69 -23.93 -25.50
N ASP A 47 -25.86 -23.81 -24.86
CA ASP A 47 -27.16 -23.67 -25.54
C ASP A 47 -27.25 -22.40 -26.40
N LEU A 48 -26.66 -21.28 -25.93
CA LEU A 48 -26.55 -20.04 -26.71
C LEU A 48 -25.73 -20.23 -28.00
N GLY A 49 -24.83 -21.22 -28.06
CA GLY A 49 -24.04 -21.55 -29.24
C GLY A 49 -24.76 -22.43 -30.27
N LYS A 50 -25.86 -23.10 -29.88
CA LYS A 50 -26.57 -24.06 -30.74
C LYS A 50 -27.52 -23.33 -31.71
N LYS A 51 -27.42 -23.66 -33.01
CA LYS A 51 -28.35 -23.16 -34.03
C LYS A 51 -29.72 -23.85 -33.89
N GLY A 52 -30.80 -23.08 -33.78
CA GLY A 52 -32.18 -23.58 -33.74
C GLY A 52 -32.83 -23.62 -32.35
N SER A 53 -32.15 -23.16 -31.30
CA SER A 53 -32.72 -23.00 -29.97
C SER A 53 -33.80 -21.90 -29.92
N ASP A 54 -34.79 -22.03 -29.04
CA ASP A 54 -35.82 -21.02 -28.77
C ASP A 54 -35.20 -19.80 -28.07
N MET A 55 -34.79 -18.80 -28.88
CA MET A 55 -33.99 -17.68 -28.42
C MET A 55 -34.67 -16.82 -27.33
N PRO A 56 -35.98 -16.50 -27.42
CA PRO A 56 -36.72 -15.87 -26.32
C PRO A 56 -36.57 -16.58 -24.96
N VAL A 57 -36.68 -17.91 -24.94
CA VAL A 57 -36.55 -18.72 -23.71
C VAL A 57 -35.11 -18.65 -23.17
N LEU A 58 -34.11 -18.72 -24.05
CA LEU A 58 -32.71 -18.58 -23.64
C LEU A 58 -32.41 -17.17 -23.07
N MET A 59 -32.98 -16.12 -23.66
CA MET A 59 -32.81 -14.74 -23.15
C MET A 59 -33.42 -14.57 -21.75
N GLU A 60 -34.58 -15.19 -21.48
CA GLU A 60 -35.19 -15.20 -20.15
C GLU A 60 -34.33 -15.98 -19.14
N ARG A 61 -33.76 -17.13 -19.53
CA ARG A 61 -32.81 -17.89 -18.71
C ARG A 61 -31.58 -17.05 -18.38
N VAL A 62 -30.99 -16.36 -19.36
CA VAL A 62 -29.86 -15.44 -19.15
C VAL A 62 -30.22 -14.36 -18.13
N GLN A 63 -31.32 -13.65 -18.33
CA GLN A 63 -31.72 -12.56 -17.43
C GLN A 63 -31.97 -13.06 -16.00
N THR A 64 -32.65 -14.20 -15.86
CA THR A 64 -32.93 -14.82 -14.56
C THR A 64 -31.64 -15.21 -13.84
N LEU A 65 -30.72 -15.86 -14.55
CA LEU A 65 -29.45 -16.29 -14.00
C LEU A 65 -28.57 -15.08 -13.61
N LEU A 66 -28.55 -14.03 -14.43
CA LEU A 66 -27.84 -12.79 -14.13
C LEU A 66 -28.41 -12.05 -12.92
N ALA A 67 -29.75 -11.99 -12.79
CA ALA A 67 -30.39 -11.35 -11.65
C ALA A 67 -30.12 -12.07 -10.33
N ALA A 68 -30.00 -13.39 -10.36
CA ALA A 68 -29.73 -14.19 -9.17
C ALA A 68 -28.23 -14.26 -8.83
N HIS A 69 -27.37 -14.35 -9.85
CA HIS A 69 -25.97 -14.78 -9.68
C HIS A 69 -24.95 -13.97 -10.50
N GLY A 70 -25.32 -12.83 -11.07
CA GLY A 70 -24.43 -12.04 -11.95
C GLY A 70 -23.07 -11.68 -11.35
N GLU A 71 -23.00 -11.51 -10.03
CA GLU A 71 -21.78 -11.21 -9.26
C GLU A 71 -20.92 -12.44 -8.94
N LYS A 72 -21.43 -13.66 -9.14
CA LYS A 72 -20.71 -14.90 -8.82
C LYS A 72 -19.65 -15.19 -9.86
N LEU A 73 -18.47 -15.63 -9.42
CA LEU A 73 -17.39 -16.03 -10.29
C LEU A 73 -17.65 -17.40 -10.91
N ILE A 74 -17.51 -17.53 -12.22
CA ILE A 74 -17.47 -18.83 -12.89
C ILE A 74 -16.15 -18.98 -13.65
N THR A 75 -15.70 -20.22 -13.83
CA THR A 75 -14.45 -20.55 -14.51
C THR A 75 -14.69 -20.72 -16.00
N LYS A 76 -13.82 -20.15 -16.84
CA LYS A 76 -13.84 -20.35 -18.30
C LYS A 76 -12.40 -20.36 -18.83
N GLY A 77 -11.82 -21.56 -18.98
CA GLY A 77 -10.38 -21.71 -19.24
C GLY A 77 -9.57 -21.23 -18.03
N ASP A 78 -8.49 -20.49 -18.27
CA ASP A 78 -7.58 -19.97 -17.21
C ASP A 78 -8.11 -18.70 -16.50
N LEU A 79 -9.34 -18.30 -16.79
CA LEU A 79 -9.97 -17.08 -16.29
C LEU A 79 -11.20 -17.42 -15.42
N CYS A 80 -11.26 -16.87 -14.21
CA CYS A 80 -12.51 -16.76 -13.46
C CYS A 80 -12.96 -15.30 -13.44
N ALA A 81 -14.20 -15.04 -13.87
CA ALA A 81 -14.79 -13.71 -13.90
C ALA A 81 -16.28 -13.75 -13.50
N PRO A 82 -16.91 -12.61 -13.17
CA PRO A 82 -18.31 -12.55 -12.83
C PRO A 82 -19.17 -13.09 -13.97
N LEU A 83 -20.20 -13.84 -13.63
CA LEU A 83 -21.14 -14.42 -14.57
C LEU A 83 -21.74 -13.39 -15.52
N ALA A 84 -22.00 -12.17 -15.00
CA ALA A 84 -22.47 -11.04 -15.81
C ALA A 84 -21.51 -10.64 -16.92
N GLU A 85 -20.20 -10.62 -16.66
CA GLU A 85 -19.21 -10.29 -17.68
C GLU A 85 -19.11 -11.39 -18.74
N ILE A 86 -19.10 -12.66 -18.30
CA ILE A 86 -18.94 -13.81 -19.21
C ILE A 86 -20.14 -13.94 -20.14
N LEU A 87 -21.37 -13.82 -19.61
CA LEU A 87 -22.57 -13.86 -20.43
C LEU A 87 -22.70 -12.62 -21.33
N ALA A 88 -22.35 -11.42 -20.85
CA ALA A 88 -22.35 -10.23 -21.70
C ALA A 88 -21.39 -10.37 -22.89
N ALA A 89 -20.15 -10.80 -22.65
CA ALA A 89 -19.17 -11.03 -23.71
C ALA A 89 -19.60 -12.13 -24.68
N LYS A 90 -20.26 -13.19 -24.17
CA LYS A 90 -20.79 -14.28 -25.01
C LYS A 90 -21.95 -13.79 -25.89
N LEU A 91 -22.88 -13.01 -25.35
CA LEU A 91 -23.97 -12.40 -26.10
C LEU A 91 -23.43 -11.46 -27.19
N GLU A 92 -22.42 -10.66 -26.88
CA GLU A 92 -21.78 -9.77 -27.87
C GLU A 92 -21.09 -10.57 -28.98
N THR A 93 -20.31 -11.60 -28.62
CA THR A 93 -19.62 -12.47 -29.58
C THR A 93 -20.60 -13.20 -30.53
N LEU A 94 -21.80 -13.52 -30.05
CA LEU A 94 -22.86 -14.15 -30.84
C LEU A 94 -23.77 -13.14 -31.56
N GLY A 95 -23.58 -11.83 -31.37
CA GLY A 95 -24.45 -10.79 -31.93
C GLY A 95 -25.84 -10.69 -31.28
N LEU A 96 -26.05 -11.32 -30.12
CA LEU A 96 -27.33 -11.41 -29.41
C LEU A 96 -27.57 -10.25 -28.42
N MET A 97 -26.57 -9.41 -28.18
CA MET A 97 -26.68 -8.29 -27.22
C MET A 97 -27.81 -7.30 -27.59
N GLY A 98 -28.02 -7.07 -28.90
CA GLY A 98 -29.10 -6.21 -29.39
C GLY A 98 -30.48 -6.78 -29.09
N GLU A 99 -30.67 -8.09 -29.32
CA GLU A 99 -31.92 -8.80 -29.03
C GLU A 99 -32.22 -8.80 -27.52
N PHE A 100 -31.22 -9.08 -26.68
CA PHE A 100 -31.34 -9.01 -25.24
C PHE A 100 -31.76 -7.60 -24.77
N THR A 101 -31.10 -6.56 -25.30
CA THR A 101 -31.42 -5.17 -24.97
C THR A 101 -32.83 -4.78 -25.42
N GLN A 102 -33.28 -5.25 -26.59
CA GLN A 102 -34.64 -5.02 -27.07
C GLN A 102 -35.68 -5.73 -26.19
N ALA A 103 -35.43 -6.97 -25.78
CA ALA A 103 -36.33 -7.75 -24.95
C ALA A 103 -36.50 -7.17 -23.54
N PHE A 104 -35.41 -6.72 -22.90
CA PHE A 104 -35.42 -6.32 -21.49
C PHE A 104 -35.31 -4.82 -21.24
N GLY A 105 -35.03 -3.99 -22.24
CA GLY A 105 -34.78 -2.56 -22.06
C GLY A 105 -35.91 -1.80 -21.38
N ALA A 106 -37.17 -2.02 -21.80
CA ALA A 106 -38.33 -1.36 -21.18
C ALA A 106 -38.55 -1.78 -19.71
N ILE A 107 -38.28 -3.05 -19.40
CA ILE A 107 -38.38 -3.58 -18.03
C ILE A 107 -37.26 -2.98 -17.17
N ALA A 108 -36.04 -2.92 -17.70
CA ALA A 108 -34.88 -2.34 -17.02
C ALA A 108 -35.12 -0.85 -16.72
N GLU A 109 -35.66 -0.08 -17.68
CA GLU A 109 -35.94 1.35 -17.50
C GLU A 109 -36.99 1.63 -16.43
N ARG A 110 -38.04 0.80 -16.35
CA ARG A 110 -39.04 0.89 -15.28
C ARG A 110 -38.40 0.59 -13.91
N LYS A 111 -37.67 -0.53 -13.80
CA LYS A 111 -36.99 -0.92 -12.55
C LYS A 111 -35.97 0.11 -12.10
N PHE A 112 -35.19 0.67 -13.03
CA PHE A 112 -34.22 1.72 -12.69
C PHE A 112 -34.91 2.97 -12.14
N ARG A 113 -36.03 3.42 -12.72
CA ARG A 113 -36.79 4.56 -12.19
C ARG A 113 -37.30 4.30 -10.76
N GLU A 114 -37.77 3.09 -10.47
CA GLU A 114 -38.20 2.69 -9.12
C GLU A 114 -37.04 2.70 -8.11
N LEU A 115 -35.89 2.12 -8.49
CA LEU A 115 -34.67 2.13 -7.67
C LEU A 115 -34.13 3.55 -7.48
N ALA A 116 -34.25 4.39 -8.51
CA ALA A 116 -33.78 5.77 -8.47
C ALA A 116 -34.65 6.64 -7.56
N ALA A 117 -35.97 6.43 -7.58
CA ALA A 117 -36.93 7.15 -6.74
C ALA A 117 -36.82 6.78 -5.25
N THR A 118 -36.41 5.54 -4.96
CA THR A 118 -36.25 5.03 -3.58
C THR A 118 -34.84 5.21 -3.02
N ASN A 119 -33.91 5.83 -3.77
CA ASN A 119 -32.50 5.92 -3.41
C ASN A 119 -31.91 4.56 -3.00
N ALA A 120 -32.13 3.54 -3.84
CA ALA A 120 -31.72 2.18 -3.55
C ALA A 120 -30.23 2.09 -3.14
N PRO A 121 -29.88 1.19 -2.20
CA PRO A 121 -28.50 0.99 -1.77
C PRO A 121 -27.56 0.64 -2.94
N THR A 122 -26.29 1.04 -2.84
CA THR A 122 -25.24 0.82 -3.85
C THR A 122 -25.18 -0.63 -4.34
N GLY A 123 -25.24 -1.61 -3.43
CA GLY A 123 -25.23 -3.04 -3.80
C GLY A 123 -26.45 -3.47 -4.62
N THR A 124 -27.63 -2.87 -4.37
CA THR A 124 -28.85 -3.16 -5.14
C THR A 124 -28.76 -2.58 -6.56
N LEU A 125 -28.28 -1.33 -6.68
CA LEU A 125 -28.05 -0.69 -7.97
C LEU A 125 -27.00 -1.45 -8.81
N ARG A 126 -25.94 -1.95 -8.16
CA ARG A 126 -24.90 -2.75 -8.83
C ARG A 126 -25.46 -4.06 -9.38
N ARG A 127 -26.17 -4.85 -8.56
CA ARG A 127 -26.82 -6.09 -9.02
C ARG A 127 -27.80 -5.83 -10.15
N PHE A 128 -28.57 -4.75 -10.07
CA PHE A 128 -29.45 -4.32 -11.16
C PHE A 128 -28.67 -4.07 -12.45
N ALA A 129 -27.58 -3.31 -12.39
CA ALA A 129 -26.79 -2.98 -13.58
C ALA A 129 -26.13 -4.23 -14.20
N GLN A 130 -25.68 -5.18 -13.38
CA GLN A 130 -25.15 -6.48 -13.83
C GLN A 130 -26.24 -7.39 -14.42
N ALA A 131 -27.49 -7.28 -13.97
CA ALA A 131 -28.60 -8.09 -14.45
C ALA A 131 -29.13 -7.70 -15.84
N TYR A 132 -28.82 -6.47 -16.30
CA TYR A 132 -29.32 -5.90 -17.55
C TYR A 132 -28.19 -5.33 -18.43
N PRO A 133 -27.16 -6.13 -18.78
CA PRO A 133 -26.02 -5.66 -19.56
C PRO A 133 -26.47 -5.06 -20.90
N GLY A 134 -25.76 -4.03 -21.37
CA GLY A 134 -26.03 -3.34 -22.65
C GLY A 134 -27.22 -2.38 -22.64
N THR A 135 -28.10 -2.40 -21.63
CA THR A 135 -29.25 -1.49 -21.56
C THR A 135 -28.86 -0.07 -21.11
N SER A 136 -29.58 0.95 -21.60
CA SER A 136 -29.40 2.36 -21.16
C SER A 136 -29.60 2.53 -19.65
N ALA A 137 -30.52 1.76 -19.07
CA ALA A 137 -30.82 1.76 -17.64
C ALA A 137 -29.64 1.24 -16.80
N ALA A 138 -28.97 0.16 -17.25
CA ALA A 138 -27.76 -0.33 -16.59
C ALA A 138 -26.61 0.69 -16.69
N THR A 139 -26.41 1.31 -17.85
CA THR A 139 -25.44 2.41 -18.02
C THR A 139 -25.74 3.58 -17.08
N ALA A 140 -27.00 3.99 -16.94
CA ALA A 140 -27.41 5.05 -16.03
C ALA A 140 -27.17 4.67 -14.55
N ALA A 141 -27.42 3.41 -14.19
CA ALA A 141 -27.11 2.90 -12.86
C ALA A 141 -25.60 2.93 -12.57
N TRP A 142 -24.76 2.49 -13.51
CA TRP A 142 -23.30 2.58 -13.38
C TRP A 142 -22.80 4.02 -13.24
N LYS A 143 -23.34 4.96 -14.03
CA LYS A 143 -23.01 6.40 -13.89
C LYS A 143 -23.40 6.94 -12.53
N ARG A 144 -24.57 6.56 -12.01
CA ARG A 144 -25.00 6.96 -10.66
C ARG A 144 -24.06 6.39 -9.59
N LEU A 145 -23.68 5.12 -9.69
CA LEU A 145 -22.72 4.48 -8.79
C LEU A 145 -21.35 5.16 -8.83
N ALA A 146 -20.85 5.49 -10.03
CA ALA A 146 -19.60 6.22 -10.20
C ALA A 146 -19.67 7.59 -9.51
N ASN A 147 -20.72 8.38 -9.75
CA ASN A 147 -20.87 9.68 -9.10
C ASN A 147 -20.91 9.57 -7.56
N GLN A 148 -21.64 8.60 -7.02
CA GLN A 148 -21.68 8.35 -5.57
C GLN A 148 -20.29 8.00 -5.02
N ALA A 149 -19.53 7.15 -5.71
CA ALA A 149 -18.17 6.78 -5.31
C ALA A 149 -17.21 7.98 -5.37
N TRP A 150 -17.29 8.80 -6.42
CA TRP A 150 -16.50 10.03 -6.55
C TRP A 150 -16.78 11.02 -5.42
N ASP A 151 -18.07 11.27 -5.13
CA ASP A 151 -18.48 12.22 -4.09
C ASP A 151 -18.08 11.74 -2.69
N ALA A 152 -17.99 10.42 -2.48
CA ALA A 152 -17.48 9.81 -1.24
C ALA A 152 -15.94 9.75 -1.18
N GLY A 153 -15.23 10.07 -2.26
CA GLY A 153 -13.77 9.95 -2.34
C GLY A 153 -13.25 8.51 -2.47
N HIS A 154 -14.10 7.56 -2.90
CA HIS A 154 -13.72 6.17 -3.17
C HIS A 154 -13.24 6.04 -4.62
N ILE A 155 -11.98 6.37 -4.87
CA ILE A 155 -11.42 6.53 -6.21
C ILE A 155 -11.38 5.20 -6.97
N GLY A 156 -11.06 4.10 -6.30
CA GLY A 156 -11.05 2.78 -6.93
C GLY A 156 -12.43 2.28 -7.32
N GLN A 157 -13.42 2.46 -6.43
CA GLN A 157 -14.82 2.14 -6.74
C GLN A 157 -15.37 3.03 -7.87
N TYR A 158 -14.95 4.30 -7.92
CA TYR A 158 -15.30 5.21 -9.00
C TYR A 158 -14.79 4.69 -10.36
N LEU A 159 -13.51 4.32 -10.45
CA LEU A 159 -12.92 3.80 -11.69
C LEU A 159 -13.60 2.52 -12.18
N GLU A 160 -13.94 1.60 -11.27
CA GLU A 160 -14.73 0.41 -11.59
C GLU A 160 -16.07 0.76 -12.24
N CYS A 161 -16.86 1.60 -11.57
CA CYS A 161 -18.19 1.96 -12.06
C CYS A 161 -18.13 2.80 -13.34
N ALA A 162 -17.13 3.68 -13.46
CA ALA A 162 -16.91 4.51 -14.65
C ALA A 162 -16.59 3.65 -15.88
N ARG A 163 -15.79 2.59 -15.73
CA ARG A 163 -15.50 1.65 -16.82
C ARG A 163 -16.77 0.98 -17.34
N HIS A 164 -17.62 0.48 -16.44
CA HIS A 164 -18.90 -0.15 -16.84
C HIS A 164 -19.93 0.85 -17.39
N ALA A 165 -19.86 2.12 -16.99
CA ALA A 165 -20.70 3.18 -17.54
C ALA A 165 -20.37 3.53 -19.00
N GLY A 166 -19.15 3.24 -19.45
CA GLY A 166 -18.65 3.58 -20.78
C GLY A 166 -18.27 5.07 -20.94
N GLU A 167 -17.17 5.32 -21.63
CA GLU A 167 -16.60 6.67 -21.80
C GLU A 167 -17.19 7.46 -22.98
N SER A 168 -17.93 6.82 -23.88
CA SER A 168 -18.32 7.36 -25.18
C SER A 168 -19.33 8.51 -25.07
N GLY A 169 -18.82 9.72 -24.82
CA GLY A 169 -19.53 11.00 -24.96
C GLY A 169 -19.55 11.89 -23.72
N ASP A 170 -19.15 11.39 -22.54
CA ASP A 170 -19.19 12.14 -21.29
C ASP A 170 -17.84 12.78 -20.95
N LYS A 171 -17.67 14.06 -21.32
CA LYS A 171 -16.44 14.82 -21.06
C LYS A 171 -16.14 15.00 -19.57
N LEU A 172 -17.17 15.01 -18.71
CA LEU A 172 -16.97 15.15 -17.27
C LEU A 172 -16.44 13.85 -16.68
N LEU A 173 -17.05 12.71 -17.07
CA LEU A 173 -16.58 11.38 -16.66
C LEU A 173 -15.13 11.16 -17.09
N ALA A 174 -14.78 11.44 -18.35
CA ALA A 174 -13.41 11.29 -18.86
C ALA A 174 -12.39 12.14 -18.07
N ARG A 175 -12.74 13.39 -17.72
CA ARG A 175 -11.88 14.25 -16.88
C ARG A 175 -11.69 13.69 -15.47
N ARG A 176 -12.77 13.19 -14.87
CA ARG A 176 -12.72 12.57 -13.54
C ARG A 176 -11.97 11.24 -13.54
N VAL A 177 -12.06 10.43 -14.60
CA VAL A 177 -11.25 9.21 -14.79
C VAL A 177 -9.77 9.56 -14.88
N ALA A 178 -9.39 10.56 -15.67
CA ALA A 178 -8.01 11.03 -15.74
C ALA A 178 -7.49 11.53 -14.39
N ALA A 179 -8.31 12.31 -13.65
CA ALA A 179 -7.97 12.78 -12.31
C ALA A 179 -7.85 11.63 -11.30
N ALA A 180 -8.74 10.63 -11.36
CA ALA A 180 -8.70 9.45 -10.52
C ALA A 180 -7.41 8.63 -10.74
N TYR A 181 -7.02 8.40 -11.99
CA TYR A 181 -5.74 7.76 -12.28
C TYR A 181 -4.55 8.57 -11.75
N GLN A 182 -4.57 9.90 -11.91
CA GLN A 182 -3.53 10.77 -11.36
C GLN A 182 -3.44 10.71 -9.82
N LEU A 183 -4.57 10.54 -9.13
CA LEU A 183 -4.61 10.41 -7.67
C LEU A 183 -4.13 9.04 -7.16
N LEU A 184 -4.28 7.99 -7.97
CA LEU A 184 -3.84 6.63 -7.64
C LEU A 184 -2.41 6.33 -8.08
N SER A 185 -1.90 7.06 -9.06
CA SER A 185 -0.50 6.98 -9.42
C SER A 185 0.35 7.32 -8.18
N PRO A 186 1.36 6.49 -7.86
CA PRO A 186 2.30 6.86 -6.80
C PRO A 186 2.91 8.21 -7.13
N GLU A 187 3.35 8.93 -6.10
CA GLU A 187 4.09 10.17 -6.29
C GLU A 187 5.18 9.97 -7.36
N GLY A 188 5.32 10.99 -8.22
CA GLY A 188 6.13 10.93 -9.42
C GLY A 188 7.54 10.39 -9.18
N GLU A 189 8.15 9.90 -10.26
CA GLU A 189 9.46 9.25 -10.18
C GLU A 189 10.48 10.15 -9.47
N PRO A 190 11.16 9.65 -8.41
CA PRO A 190 12.10 10.47 -7.68
C PRO A 190 13.26 10.88 -8.58
N GLU A 191 13.71 12.13 -8.41
CA GLU A 191 14.95 12.58 -9.05
C GLU A 191 16.14 11.89 -8.38
N LEU A 192 16.67 10.83 -9.01
CA LEU A 192 17.85 10.14 -8.52
C LEU A 192 19.12 11.00 -8.75
N PRO A 193 20.10 10.95 -7.82
CA PRO A 193 21.32 11.76 -7.92
C PRO A 193 22.08 11.48 -9.23
N THR A 194 22.86 12.44 -9.70
CA THR A 194 23.70 12.27 -10.89
C THR A 194 24.89 11.32 -10.66
N SER A 195 25.37 11.25 -9.40
CA SER A 195 26.40 10.31 -8.94
C SER A 195 26.21 10.01 -7.46
N LEU A 196 26.52 8.78 -7.03
CA LEU A 196 26.51 8.35 -5.63
C LEU A 196 27.70 8.91 -4.82
N ASP A 197 28.72 9.44 -5.50
CA ASP A 197 29.85 10.13 -4.87
C ASP A 197 29.47 11.55 -4.44
N SER A 198 28.39 12.11 -5.01
CA SER A 198 27.93 13.47 -4.74
C SER A 198 27.02 13.59 -3.52
N ILE A 199 26.66 12.46 -2.90
CA ILE A 199 25.81 12.41 -1.72
C ILE A 199 26.67 12.05 -0.50
N GLU A 200 26.47 12.76 0.60
CA GLU A 200 27.15 12.55 1.88
C GLU A 200 26.18 11.94 2.89
N GLU A 201 26.72 11.28 3.92
CA GLU A 201 25.92 10.87 5.08
C GLU A 201 25.47 12.12 5.83
N MET A 202 24.15 12.32 5.93
CA MET A 202 23.55 13.48 6.61
C MET A 202 23.23 13.18 8.07
N TRP A 203 22.73 11.97 8.33
CA TRP A 203 22.35 11.52 9.66
C TRP A 203 22.37 10.00 9.73
N THR A 204 22.53 9.50 10.96
CA THR A 204 22.36 8.09 11.32
C THR A 204 21.33 8.02 12.44
N LEU A 205 20.33 7.15 12.27
CA LEU A 205 19.31 6.84 13.26
C LEU A 205 19.58 5.45 13.82
N ASP A 206 20.05 5.39 15.07
CA ASP A 206 20.13 4.14 15.81
C ASP A 206 18.74 3.74 16.31
N VAL A 207 18.33 2.50 16.02
CA VAL A 207 17.02 2.00 16.45
C VAL A 207 17.17 1.27 17.78
N PRO A 208 16.49 1.71 18.86
CA PRO A 208 16.58 1.04 20.15
C PRO A 208 16.24 -0.44 20.04
N ASP A 209 17.10 -1.29 20.61
CA ASP A 209 16.73 -2.67 20.90
C ASP A 209 15.90 -2.66 22.18
N ASN A 210 14.58 -2.72 22.05
CA ASN A 210 13.66 -2.70 23.18
C ASN A 210 13.68 -4.00 24.01
N GLY A 211 14.65 -4.89 23.79
CA GLY A 211 14.87 -6.07 24.64
C GLY A 211 13.69 -7.03 24.64
N ALA A 212 12.89 -7.04 23.57
CA ALA A 212 11.81 -7.99 23.36
C ALA A 212 12.44 -9.39 23.31
N LYS A 213 12.55 -10.03 24.49
CA LYS A 213 13.10 -11.37 24.66
C LYS A 213 12.38 -12.25 23.66
N THR A 214 13.11 -12.69 22.64
CA THR A 214 12.67 -13.76 21.75
C THR A 214 12.27 -14.90 22.69
N ALA A 215 10.96 -15.17 22.79
CA ALA A 215 10.51 -16.37 23.44
C ALA A 215 11.22 -17.50 22.68
N ALA A 216 12.15 -18.17 23.34
CA ALA A 216 12.96 -19.21 22.74
C ALA A 216 12.05 -20.43 22.48
N LEU A 217 11.18 -20.30 21.48
CA LEU A 217 10.59 -21.45 20.83
C LEU A 217 11.76 -22.25 20.28
N ARG A 218 11.96 -23.43 20.86
CA ARG A 218 12.95 -24.46 20.47
C ARG A 218 12.65 -25.04 19.08
N THR A 219 12.22 -24.22 18.12
CA THR A 219 12.16 -24.63 16.72
C THR A 219 13.59 -24.64 16.18
N ARG A 220 13.98 -25.76 15.56
CA ARG A 220 15.33 -26.01 15.04
C ARG A 220 15.80 -24.82 14.19
N ARG A 221 16.96 -24.28 14.57
CA ARG A 221 17.74 -23.19 13.96
C ARG A 221 17.49 -23.04 12.44
N SER A 222 16.53 -22.19 12.08
CA SER A 222 16.67 -21.41 10.86
C SER A 222 17.72 -20.33 11.17
N PRO A 223 18.73 -20.08 10.31
CA PRO A 223 19.67 -19.00 10.53
C PRO A 223 18.87 -17.71 10.72
N LEU A 224 19.03 -17.06 11.87
CA LEU A 224 18.37 -15.81 12.22
C LEU A 224 18.61 -14.82 11.07
N ALA A 225 17.58 -14.56 10.28
CA ALA A 225 17.59 -13.43 9.37
C ALA A 225 17.91 -12.21 10.24
N ALA A 226 18.98 -11.49 9.92
CA ALA A 226 19.33 -10.26 10.62
C ALA A 226 18.08 -9.37 10.72
N ASP A 227 17.87 -8.72 11.87
CA ASP A 227 16.80 -7.73 12.03
C ASP A 227 16.92 -6.73 10.87
N ARG A 228 15.88 -6.63 10.03
CA ARG A 228 15.91 -5.76 8.85
C ARG A 228 14.65 -4.94 8.82
N PHE A 229 14.83 -3.62 8.87
CA PHE A 229 13.75 -2.68 8.65
C PHE A 229 13.49 -2.53 7.16
N VAL A 230 12.22 -2.49 6.78
CA VAL A 230 11.77 -2.01 5.47
C VAL A 230 11.17 -0.63 5.64
N ILE A 231 11.67 0.32 4.85
CA ILE A 231 11.24 1.71 4.90
C ILE A 231 10.16 1.95 3.87
N THR A 232 9.09 2.64 4.27
CA THR A 232 8.13 3.24 3.36
C THR A 232 8.07 4.73 3.60
N THR A 233 8.20 5.48 2.51
CA THR A 233 8.13 6.94 2.47
C THR A 233 6.76 7.39 2.01
N THR A 234 6.34 8.53 2.53
CA THR A 234 5.41 9.42 1.82
C THR A 234 6.22 10.60 1.30
N GLY A 235 5.79 11.26 0.24
CA GLY A 235 6.43 12.49 -0.26
C GLY A 235 6.32 13.66 0.70
N ASN A 236 5.52 13.47 1.76
CA ASN A 236 5.30 14.39 2.85
C ASN A 236 6.15 13.96 4.05
N GLU A 237 7.46 14.22 4.02
CA GLU A 237 8.42 14.40 5.16
C GLU A 237 8.66 13.26 6.16
N LEU A 238 7.77 12.30 6.21
CA LEU A 238 7.79 11.22 7.17
C LEU A 238 7.94 9.89 6.46
N SER A 239 8.68 9.03 7.13
CA SER A 239 8.87 7.65 6.75
C SER A 239 8.45 6.77 7.90
N ALA A 240 8.07 5.54 7.59
CA ALA A 240 7.90 4.51 8.59
C ALA A 240 8.79 3.31 8.28
N ALA A 241 9.24 2.65 9.34
CA ALA A 241 10.08 1.48 9.25
C ALA A 241 9.49 0.35 10.08
N SER A 242 9.52 -0.87 9.54
CA SER A 242 9.09 -2.07 10.24
C SER A 242 9.95 -3.27 9.87
N ASP A 243 10.18 -4.13 10.86
CA ASP A 243 10.82 -5.45 10.70
C ASP A 243 9.81 -6.59 11.00
N GLY A 244 8.54 -6.26 11.27
CA GLY A 244 7.50 -7.20 11.69
C GLY A 244 7.46 -7.48 13.21
N ARG A 245 8.51 -7.09 13.94
CA ARG A 245 8.57 -7.11 15.41
C ARG A 245 8.40 -5.71 15.99
N ARG A 246 8.93 -4.71 15.31
CA ARG A 246 8.98 -3.29 15.67
C ARG A 246 8.43 -2.45 14.54
N PHE A 247 7.80 -1.34 14.91
CA PHE A 247 7.25 -0.35 13.99
C PHE A 247 7.36 1.05 14.56
N PHE A 248 7.85 1.98 13.75
CA PHE A 248 7.98 3.37 14.15
C PHE A 248 7.90 4.30 12.94
N VAL A 249 7.54 5.55 13.22
CA VAL A 249 7.56 6.67 12.28
C VAL A 249 8.79 7.51 12.59
N PHE A 250 9.43 8.06 11.57
CA PHE A 250 10.56 8.96 11.73
C PHE A 250 10.52 10.06 10.69
N ASP A 251 11.06 11.22 11.07
CA ASP A 251 11.34 12.31 10.14
C ASP A 251 12.57 11.92 9.32
N HIS A 252 12.36 11.71 8.03
CA HIS A 252 13.44 11.24 7.17
C HIS A 252 14.45 12.34 6.84
N LEU A 253 14.15 13.62 7.06
CA LEU A 253 15.10 14.69 6.76
C LEU A 253 16.20 14.79 7.81
N VAL A 254 15.86 14.48 9.06
CA VAL A 254 16.77 14.62 10.21
C VAL A 254 17.12 13.30 10.90
N GLY A 255 16.47 12.19 10.54
CA GLY A 255 16.74 10.89 11.16
C GLY A 255 16.23 10.81 12.59
N HIS A 256 15.06 11.36 12.88
CA HIS A 256 14.50 11.41 14.23
C HIS A 256 13.19 10.62 14.34
N ILE A 257 13.12 9.66 15.25
CA ILE A 257 11.90 8.90 15.54
C ILE A 257 10.83 9.84 16.08
N GLN A 258 9.67 9.83 15.44
CA GLN A 258 8.46 10.47 15.93
C GLN A 258 7.76 9.48 16.88
N GLY A 259 7.42 9.94 18.09
CA GLY A 259 6.75 9.10 19.09
C GLY A 259 7.63 7.96 19.64
N ASP A 260 7.02 6.80 19.89
CA ASP A 260 7.68 5.63 20.47
C ASP A 260 7.72 4.46 19.49
N VAL A 261 8.79 3.65 19.60
CA VAL A 261 8.91 2.40 18.85
C VAL A 261 7.89 1.37 19.36
N GLN A 262 6.96 0.99 18.51
CA GLN A 262 5.87 0.10 18.86
C GLN A 262 6.23 -1.37 18.65
N PRO A 263 5.91 -2.27 19.59
CA PRO A 263 5.96 -3.70 19.34
C PRO A 263 4.80 -4.12 18.43
N LEU A 264 5.09 -4.97 17.44
CA LEU A 264 4.11 -5.54 16.50
C LEU A 264 3.90 -7.03 16.72
N GLY A 265 4.97 -7.80 16.78
CA GLY A 265 4.94 -9.26 16.82
C GLY A 265 6.18 -9.86 17.48
N ASN A 266 6.19 -11.17 17.63
CA ASN A 266 7.35 -11.92 18.16
C ASN A 266 8.15 -12.66 17.09
N VAL A 267 7.69 -12.63 15.83
CA VAL A 267 8.36 -13.24 14.67
C VAL A 267 8.86 -12.14 13.74
N GLN A 268 10.12 -12.24 13.32
CA GLN A 268 10.70 -11.41 12.26
C GLN A 268 10.06 -11.80 10.92
N LEU A 269 9.49 -10.81 10.22
CA LEU A 269 8.90 -11.04 8.90
C LEU A 269 9.93 -10.82 7.78
N THR A 270 9.68 -11.38 6.60
CA THR A 270 10.54 -11.13 5.43
C THR A 270 10.34 -9.72 4.88
N LEU A 271 11.27 -9.23 4.05
CA LEU A 271 11.24 -7.86 3.50
C LEU A 271 9.93 -7.55 2.75
N ASN A 272 9.36 -8.53 2.04
CA ASN A 272 8.12 -8.33 1.29
C ASN A 272 6.87 -8.37 2.19
N GLN A 273 7.00 -8.76 3.46
CA GLN A 273 5.90 -8.89 4.43
C GLN A 273 5.88 -7.75 5.46
N CYS A 274 7.05 -7.22 5.87
CA CYS A 274 7.11 -6.17 6.88
C CYS A 274 7.00 -4.75 6.33
N LYS A 275 6.94 -4.54 5.00
CA LYS A 275 6.83 -3.20 4.40
C LYS A 275 5.61 -2.46 4.95
N PRO A 276 5.76 -1.31 5.65
CA PRO A 276 4.62 -0.53 6.09
C PRO A 276 3.78 -0.02 4.91
N ALA A 277 2.48 0.16 5.12
CA ALA A 277 1.65 0.95 4.24
C ALA A 277 1.58 2.39 4.75
N ALA A 278 1.56 3.35 3.82
CA ALA A 278 1.38 4.74 4.16
C ALA A 278 0.06 5.27 3.57
N GLY A 279 -0.59 6.14 4.32
CA GLY A 279 -1.80 6.83 3.89
C GLY A 279 -1.86 8.25 4.45
N ARG A 280 -2.94 8.96 4.13
CA ARG A 280 -3.15 10.35 4.58
C ARG A 280 -3.08 10.49 6.10
N GLU A 281 -3.67 9.53 6.80
CA GLU A 281 -3.89 9.52 8.25
C GLU A 281 -2.70 9.00 9.07
N GLY A 282 -1.66 8.47 8.41
CA GLY A 282 -0.51 7.88 9.07
C GLY A 282 0.01 6.63 8.36
N PHE A 283 0.53 5.70 9.14
CA PHE A 283 1.21 4.50 8.66
C PHE A 283 0.63 3.26 9.34
N VAL A 284 0.59 2.15 8.62
CA VAL A 284 0.15 0.86 9.15
C VAL A 284 1.18 -0.21 8.85
N ALA A 285 1.47 -1.04 9.83
CA ALA A 285 2.36 -2.18 9.65
C ALA A 285 1.76 -3.43 10.29
N ILE A 286 2.26 -4.58 9.86
CA ILE A 286 1.87 -5.89 10.39
C ILE A 286 3.02 -6.56 11.13
N GLY A 287 2.67 -7.32 12.16
CA GLY A 287 3.53 -8.29 12.80
C GLY A 287 2.81 -9.63 12.98
N LEU A 288 3.55 -10.64 13.41
CA LEU A 288 3.00 -11.95 13.70
C LEU A 288 3.24 -12.33 15.16
N GLN A 289 2.18 -12.78 15.83
CA GLN A 289 2.20 -13.24 17.21
C GLN A 289 1.32 -14.49 17.39
N ASN A 290 1.94 -15.64 17.64
CA ASN A 290 1.24 -16.92 17.92
C ASN A 290 0.13 -17.22 16.89
N ASP A 291 0.50 -17.34 15.61
CA ASP A 291 -0.43 -17.64 14.50
C ASP A 291 -1.47 -16.57 14.16
N VAL A 292 -1.32 -15.38 14.76
CA VAL A 292 -2.21 -14.25 14.57
C VAL A 292 -1.44 -13.06 14.01
N VAL A 293 -2.05 -12.40 13.02
CA VAL A 293 -1.52 -11.14 12.48
C VAL A 293 -1.96 -10.00 13.38
N MET A 294 -0.98 -9.19 13.78
CA MET A 294 -1.17 -7.96 14.54
C MET A 294 -1.02 -6.79 13.58
N LEU A 295 -2.07 -5.98 13.45
CA LEU A 295 -2.04 -4.74 12.68
C LEU A 295 -1.95 -3.58 13.67
N ARG A 296 -1.11 -2.59 13.38
CA ARG A 296 -1.02 -1.37 14.20
C ARG A 296 -0.93 -0.16 13.32
N CYS A 297 -1.70 0.87 13.66
CA CYS A 297 -1.65 2.16 12.99
C CYS A 297 -0.99 3.21 13.89
N LEU A 298 -0.04 3.95 13.31
CA LEU A 298 0.57 5.12 13.90
C LEU A 298 0.15 6.35 13.11
N ASN A 299 -0.19 7.45 13.79
CA ASN A 299 -0.41 8.74 13.13
C ASN A 299 0.93 9.34 12.66
N ARG A 300 0.87 10.52 12.05
CA ARG A 300 2.05 11.26 11.57
C ARG A 300 2.98 11.76 12.69
N LEU A 301 2.50 11.78 13.94
CA LEU A 301 3.30 12.07 15.14
C LEU A 301 3.95 10.80 15.73
N GLY A 302 3.75 9.63 15.12
CA GLY A 302 4.24 8.36 15.63
C GLY A 302 3.46 7.81 16.83
N GLU A 303 2.27 8.35 17.09
CA GLU A 303 1.40 7.95 18.20
C GLU A 303 0.44 6.85 17.74
N HIS A 304 0.20 5.89 18.63
CA HIS A 304 -0.70 4.78 18.37
C HIS A 304 -2.15 5.27 18.21
N ARG A 305 -2.77 4.98 17.05
CA ARG A 305 -4.20 5.24 16.82
C ARG A 305 -5.05 4.04 17.21
N TRP A 306 -4.73 2.89 16.65
CA TRP A 306 -5.48 1.66 16.85
C TRP A 306 -4.57 0.45 16.59
N ALA A 307 -4.97 -0.69 17.15
CA ALA A 307 -4.36 -1.99 16.87
C ALA A 307 -5.46 -3.03 16.72
N VAL A 308 -5.26 -3.93 15.76
CA VAL A 308 -6.21 -5.00 15.44
C VAL A 308 -5.49 -6.33 15.51
N ARG A 309 -6.20 -7.33 16.03
CA ARG A 309 -5.75 -8.71 16.08
C ARG A 309 -6.61 -9.52 15.12
N SER A 310 -5.99 -10.19 14.14
CA SER A 310 -6.74 -11.04 13.21
C SER A 310 -7.30 -12.27 13.92
N PRO A 311 -8.32 -12.94 13.33
CA PRO A 311 -8.59 -14.34 13.64
C PRO A 311 -7.32 -15.20 13.44
N PRO A 312 -7.16 -16.31 14.18
CA PRO A 312 -6.08 -17.27 13.94
C PRO A 312 -6.10 -17.80 12.51
N LEU A 313 -4.95 -17.80 11.84
CA LEU A 313 -4.81 -18.27 10.45
C LEU A 313 -4.43 -19.76 10.35
N GLY A 314 -4.23 -20.42 11.49
CA GLY A 314 -3.70 -21.78 11.58
C GLY A 314 -2.17 -21.79 11.80
N PRO A 315 -1.54 -22.97 11.89
CA PRO A 315 -0.19 -23.15 12.43
C PRO A 315 0.96 -22.58 11.57
N MET A 316 0.66 -22.06 10.38
CA MET A 316 1.64 -21.53 9.42
C MET A 316 1.10 -20.30 8.70
N PRO A 317 0.85 -19.19 9.42
CA PRO A 317 0.37 -17.95 8.81
C PRO A 317 1.43 -17.39 7.85
N ALA A 318 1.02 -17.06 6.64
CA ALA A 318 1.88 -16.36 5.69
C ALA A 318 1.16 -15.09 5.21
N PRO A 319 1.27 -13.97 5.94
CA PRO A 319 0.63 -12.71 5.56
C PRO A 319 1.50 -11.91 4.57
N SER A 320 0.87 -11.17 3.65
CA SER A 320 1.51 -10.15 2.80
C SER A 320 1.77 -8.87 3.59
N ALA A 321 2.61 -7.98 3.08
CA ALA A 321 2.62 -6.59 3.55
C ALA A 321 1.23 -5.94 3.39
N PRO A 322 0.86 -4.99 4.28
CA PRO A 322 -0.37 -4.23 4.15
C PRO A 322 -0.27 -3.25 2.97
N VAL A 323 -1.41 -2.89 2.42
CA VAL A 323 -1.56 -1.80 1.45
C VAL A 323 -2.71 -0.89 1.87
N MET A 324 -2.69 0.36 1.42
CA MET A 324 -3.75 1.33 1.67
C MET A 324 -4.35 1.86 0.38
N VAL A 325 -5.68 1.92 0.32
CA VAL A 325 -6.46 2.43 -0.83
C VAL A 325 -7.82 2.88 -0.32
N ASP A 326 -8.34 4.03 -0.78
CA ASP A 326 -9.70 4.51 -0.46
C ASP A 326 -10.06 4.49 1.05
N GLY A 327 -9.11 4.84 1.92
CA GLY A 327 -9.32 4.81 3.38
C GLY A 327 -9.42 3.40 3.98
N LEU A 328 -9.04 2.37 3.23
CA LEU A 328 -8.92 0.99 3.67
C LEU A 328 -7.46 0.62 3.88
N VAL A 329 -7.24 -0.33 4.77
CA VAL A 329 -5.98 -1.05 4.94
C VAL A 329 -6.28 -2.52 4.70
N ALA A 330 -5.60 -3.11 3.71
CA ALA A 330 -5.79 -4.51 3.36
C ALA A 330 -4.48 -5.30 3.42
N TYR A 331 -4.59 -6.59 3.76
CA TYR A 331 -3.49 -7.55 3.60
C TYR A 331 -4.06 -8.92 3.22
N ALA A 332 -3.28 -9.68 2.44
CA ALA A 332 -3.62 -11.04 2.07
C ALA A 332 -2.91 -12.03 2.99
N ALA A 333 -3.48 -13.20 3.18
CA ALA A 333 -2.81 -14.29 3.87
C ALA A 333 -3.21 -15.64 3.29
N LEU A 334 -2.29 -16.59 3.31
CA LEU A 334 -2.64 -18.00 3.10
C LEU A 334 -2.94 -18.64 4.45
N ALA A 335 -4.06 -19.35 4.51
CA ALA A 335 -4.48 -20.15 5.65
C ALA A 335 -4.68 -21.61 5.21
N ILE A 336 -4.33 -22.58 6.06
CA ILE A 336 -4.57 -24.00 5.76
C ILE A 336 -5.95 -24.38 6.30
N GLY A 337 -6.86 -24.71 5.40
CA GLY A 337 -8.18 -25.26 5.69
C GLY A 337 -8.23 -26.79 5.57
N GLN A 338 -9.41 -27.37 5.78
CA GLN A 338 -9.64 -28.81 5.59
C GLN A 338 -9.48 -29.24 4.12
N ASP A 339 -9.83 -28.35 3.19
CA ASP A 339 -9.88 -28.63 1.74
C ASP A 339 -8.62 -28.14 0.98
N GLY A 340 -7.57 -27.69 1.69
CA GLY A 340 -6.36 -27.14 1.08
C GLY A 340 -6.00 -25.74 1.58
N ALA A 341 -5.19 -25.01 0.81
CA ALA A 341 -4.79 -23.66 1.14
C ALA A 341 -5.87 -22.66 0.71
N GLU A 342 -6.33 -21.80 1.61
CA GLU A 342 -7.27 -20.73 1.32
C GLU A 342 -6.49 -19.41 1.23
N LEU A 343 -6.58 -18.75 0.07
CA LEU A 343 -6.14 -17.37 -0.09
C LEU A 343 -7.21 -16.45 0.49
N LYS A 344 -6.89 -15.81 1.60
CA LYS A 344 -7.77 -14.90 2.33
C LYS A 344 -7.32 -13.46 2.16
N LEU A 345 -8.27 -12.54 2.11
CA LEU A 345 -8.02 -11.11 2.10
C LEU A 345 -8.76 -10.48 3.27
N PHE A 346 -8.05 -9.64 4.00
CA PHE A 346 -8.57 -8.89 5.15
C PHE A 346 -8.58 -7.42 4.80
N ALA A 347 -9.60 -6.69 5.23
CA ALA A 347 -9.64 -5.24 5.11
C ALA A 347 -10.22 -4.57 6.35
N TYR A 348 -9.60 -3.47 6.76
CA TYR A 348 -10.00 -2.65 7.89
C TYR A 348 -10.05 -1.20 7.46
N ARG A 349 -10.91 -0.40 8.09
CA ARG A 349 -10.92 1.04 7.88
C ARG A 349 -9.66 1.67 8.46
N ALA A 350 -9.00 2.54 7.70
CA ALA A 350 -7.74 3.18 8.07
C ALA A 350 -7.89 4.12 9.28
N ASP A 351 -9.07 4.71 9.47
CA ASP A 351 -9.35 5.68 10.53
C ASP A 351 -9.55 5.03 11.92
N THR A 352 -10.15 3.85 11.96
CA THR A 352 -10.70 3.20 13.15
C THR A 352 -10.13 1.81 13.41
N GLY A 353 -9.63 1.11 12.39
CA GLY A 353 -9.25 -0.30 12.48
C GLY A 353 -10.44 -1.27 12.47
N GLU A 354 -11.67 -0.81 12.27
CA GLU A 354 -12.84 -1.69 12.19
C GLU A 354 -12.86 -2.49 10.87
N PRO A 355 -13.39 -3.73 10.86
CA PRO A 355 -13.59 -4.50 9.63
C PRO A 355 -14.34 -3.69 8.56
N ALA A 356 -13.78 -3.63 7.35
CA ALA A 356 -14.38 -2.88 6.24
C ALA A 356 -15.50 -3.65 5.52
N TRP A 357 -15.47 -4.98 5.57
CA TRP A 357 -16.40 -5.85 4.86
C TRP A 357 -17.30 -6.64 5.83
N PRO A 358 -18.55 -6.95 5.44
CA PRO A 358 -19.46 -7.75 6.26
C PRO A 358 -18.90 -9.13 6.63
N THR A 359 -18.20 -9.74 5.69
CA THR A 359 -17.38 -10.95 5.88
C THR A 359 -15.91 -10.54 5.82
N ASN A 360 -15.25 -10.52 6.97
CA ASN A 360 -13.82 -10.24 7.08
C ASN A 360 -13.16 -11.37 7.90
N PRO A 361 -12.28 -12.19 7.30
CA PRO A 361 -11.79 -12.12 5.91
C PRO A 361 -12.80 -12.59 4.86
N ILE A 362 -12.55 -12.21 3.61
CA ILE A 362 -13.12 -12.90 2.44
C ILE A 362 -12.17 -14.02 1.97
N THR A 363 -12.73 -15.09 1.42
CA THR A 363 -11.97 -16.12 0.71
C THR A 363 -11.89 -15.73 -0.77
N VAL A 364 -10.69 -15.45 -1.25
CA VAL A 364 -10.42 -15.07 -2.65
C VAL A 364 -10.38 -16.32 -3.53
N ALA A 365 -9.61 -17.32 -3.14
CA ALA A 365 -9.46 -18.57 -3.88
C ALA A 365 -9.15 -19.73 -2.93
N ARG A 366 -9.57 -20.94 -3.29
CA ARG A 366 -9.09 -22.18 -2.69
C ARG A 366 -8.08 -22.81 -3.64
N ILE A 367 -6.87 -23.01 -3.14
CA ILE A 367 -5.73 -23.49 -3.89
C ILE A 367 -5.45 -24.93 -3.43
N PRO A 368 -5.43 -25.90 -4.35
CA PRO A 368 -5.04 -27.27 -4.03
C PRO A 368 -3.69 -27.28 -3.31
N ALA A 369 -3.65 -27.79 -2.09
CA ALA A 369 -2.40 -27.92 -1.37
C ALA A 369 -1.65 -29.18 -1.88
N PRO A 370 -0.35 -29.08 -2.24
CA PRO A 370 0.40 -30.25 -2.65
C PRO A 370 0.44 -31.27 -1.50
N ARG A 371 0.07 -32.54 -1.78
CA ARG A 371 0.00 -33.61 -0.75
C ARG A 371 1.29 -33.75 0.04
N GLN A 372 2.43 -33.45 -0.58
CA GLN A 372 3.76 -33.50 0.04
C GLN A 372 3.92 -32.54 1.24
N MET A 373 3.21 -31.40 1.28
CA MET A 373 3.26 -30.46 2.42
C MET A 373 2.82 -31.11 3.74
N PHE A 374 1.94 -32.12 3.68
CA PHE A 374 1.45 -32.81 4.87
C PHE A 374 2.28 -34.03 5.25
N ALA A 375 3.08 -34.57 4.32
CA ALA A 375 3.76 -35.85 4.49
C ALA A 375 5.21 -35.74 4.99
N SER A 376 5.94 -34.68 4.62
CA SER A 376 7.39 -34.62 4.86
C SER A 376 7.79 -34.24 6.29
N GLY A 377 6.87 -33.68 7.09
CA GLY A 377 7.21 -33.10 8.41
C GLY A 377 8.20 -31.94 8.35
N GLU A 378 8.71 -31.60 7.15
CA GLU A 378 9.53 -30.44 6.86
C GLU A 378 8.61 -29.26 6.61
N THR A 379 8.59 -28.33 7.56
CA THR A 379 7.87 -27.06 7.49
C THR A 379 8.53 -26.13 6.47
N GLN A 380 8.54 -26.47 5.19
CA GLN A 380 8.65 -25.44 4.16
C GLN A 380 7.38 -24.60 4.27
N GLY A 381 7.50 -23.46 4.97
CA GLY A 381 6.38 -22.56 5.20
C GLY A 381 5.75 -22.14 3.89
N LEU A 382 4.43 -21.92 3.91
CA LEU A 382 3.71 -21.33 2.80
C LEU A 382 4.39 -20.02 2.39
N VAL A 383 4.65 -19.85 1.08
CA VAL A 383 5.14 -18.57 0.58
C VAL A 383 4.06 -17.54 0.80
N ALA A 384 4.38 -16.46 1.50
CA ALA A 384 3.42 -15.39 1.71
C ALA A 384 2.92 -14.84 0.38
N PRO A 385 1.61 -14.57 0.25
CA PRO A 385 1.10 -13.85 -0.91
C PRO A 385 1.68 -12.43 -0.91
N THR A 386 1.65 -11.78 -2.07
CA THR A 386 1.98 -10.36 -2.19
C THR A 386 0.78 -9.58 -2.69
N LEU A 387 0.71 -8.32 -2.27
CA LEU A 387 -0.44 -7.45 -2.48
C LEU A 387 0.04 -6.08 -2.96
N CYS A 388 -0.60 -5.53 -3.98
CA CYS A 388 -0.43 -4.13 -4.37
C CYS A 388 -1.77 -3.48 -4.72
N VAL A 389 -1.78 -2.16 -4.78
CA VAL A 389 -2.90 -1.37 -5.33
C VAL A 389 -2.61 -1.11 -6.80
N HIS A 390 -3.56 -1.39 -7.68
CA HIS A 390 -3.42 -1.16 -9.11
C HIS A 390 -4.75 -0.73 -9.71
N ALA A 391 -4.76 0.42 -10.39
CA ALA A 391 -5.95 0.98 -11.04
C ALA A 391 -7.20 1.01 -10.13
N GLY A 392 -7.00 1.20 -8.81
CA GLY A 392 -8.08 1.27 -7.84
C GLY A 392 -8.53 -0.08 -7.25
N TYR A 393 -7.88 -1.18 -7.65
CA TYR A 393 -8.14 -2.52 -7.15
C TYR A 393 -7.01 -2.99 -6.24
N LEU A 394 -7.31 -4.01 -5.45
CA LEU A 394 -6.33 -4.84 -4.77
C LEU A 394 -5.93 -5.97 -5.71
N LEU A 395 -4.66 -6.04 -6.11
CA LEU A 395 -4.10 -7.19 -6.82
C LEU A 395 -3.37 -8.11 -5.85
N VAL A 396 -3.79 -9.37 -5.79
CA VAL A 396 -3.26 -10.39 -4.89
C VAL A 396 -2.54 -11.45 -5.71
N LEU A 397 -1.22 -11.55 -5.56
CA LEU A 397 -0.42 -12.64 -6.09
C LEU A 397 -0.28 -13.72 -4.99
N SER A 398 -0.86 -14.89 -5.21
CA SER A 398 -0.85 -15.99 -4.24
C SER A 398 0.53 -16.60 -4.00
N ASN A 399 1.42 -16.52 -5.00
CA ASN A 399 2.63 -17.32 -5.09
C ASN A 399 2.37 -18.85 -5.08
N ASN A 400 1.17 -19.27 -5.51
CA ASN A 400 0.75 -20.66 -5.70
C ASN A 400 -0.22 -20.77 -6.89
N GLY A 401 0.19 -20.30 -8.07
CA GLY A 401 -0.56 -20.45 -9.33
C GLY A 401 -1.70 -19.46 -9.56
N VAL A 402 -1.99 -18.55 -8.63
CA VAL A 402 -3.14 -17.63 -8.70
C VAL A 402 -2.73 -16.16 -8.62
N LEU A 403 -3.22 -15.34 -9.55
CA LEU A 403 -3.29 -13.88 -9.47
C LEU A 403 -4.76 -13.46 -9.41
N ALA A 404 -5.14 -12.61 -8.47
CA ALA A 404 -6.52 -12.16 -8.32
C ALA A 404 -6.64 -10.63 -8.30
N ARG A 405 -7.73 -10.12 -8.86
CA ARG A 405 -8.16 -8.71 -8.78
C ARG A 405 -9.39 -8.63 -7.89
N VAL A 406 -9.31 -7.83 -6.84
CA VAL A 406 -10.38 -7.65 -5.85
C VAL A 406 -10.73 -6.17 -5.72
N GLY A 407 -12.02 -5.84 -5.72
CA GLY A 407 -12.50 -4.48 -5.50
C GLY A 407 -12.28 -4.02 -4.05
N VAL A 408 -12.29 -2.71 -3.83
CA VAL A 408 -12.20 -2.11 -2.49
C VAL A 408 -13.39 -2.49 -1.59
N ASP A 409 -14.49 -2.92 -2.19
CA ASP A 409 -15.68 -3.44 -1.52
C ASP A 409 -15.61 -4.94 -1.16
N GLY A 410 -14.49 -5.60 -1.46
CA GLY A 410 -14.26 -7.01 -1.17
C GLY A 410 -14.83 -7.98 -2.20
N ASN A 411 -15.40 -7.48 -3.31
CA ASN A 411 -15.85 -8.35 -4.39
C ASN A 411 -14.65 -8.83 -5.21
N VAL A 412 -14.50 -10.15 -5.38
CA VAL A 412 -13.48 -10.71 -6.25
C VAL A 412 -13.94 -10.52 -7.70
N GLN A 413 -13.21 -9.70 -8.45
CA GLN A 413 -13.56 -9.28 -9.81
C GLN A 413 -12.94 -10.19 -10.86
N ARG A 414 -11.77 -10.76 -10.57
CA ARG A 414 -11.09 -11.65 -11.51
C ARG A 414 -10.09 -12.54 -10.82
N ILE A 415 -9.93 -13.74 -11.34
CA ILE A 415 -8.84 -14.65 -10.98
C ILE A 415 -8.22 -15.17 -12.27
N TRP A 416 -6.90 -15.09 -12.37
CA TRP A 416 -6.11 -15.67 -13.44
C TRP A 416 -5.23 -16.77 -12.85
N SER A 417 -5.18 -17.90 -13.55
CA SER A 417 -4.23 -18.95 -13.25
C SER A 417 -2.93 -18.76 -14.04
N TYR A 418 -1.82 -19.20 -13.46
CA TYR A 418 -0.53 -19.24 -14.13
C TYR A 418 0.22 -20.56 -13.81
N PRO A 419 1.16 -20.99 -14.67
CA PRO A 419 1.91 -22.22 -14.45
C PRO A 419 2.70 -22.17 -13.13
N SER A 420 2.50 -23.15 -12.26
CA SER A 420 3.14 -23.24 -10.95
C SER A 420 3.96 -24.51 -10.81
N LEU A 421 5.13 -24.42 -10.16
CA LEU A 421 6.00 -25.56 -9.84
C LEU A 421 5.30 -26.61 -8.95
N THR A 422 4.18 -26.29 -8.31
CA THR A 422 3.42 -27.27 -7.54
C THR A 422 2.85 -28.41 -8.39
N GLU A 423 2.63 -28.19 -9.68
CA GLU A 423 2.17 -29.26 -10.60
C GLU A 423 3.28 -30.25 -10.94
N GLU A 424 4.53 -29.81 -11.08
CA GLU A 424 5.68 -30.67 -11.38
C GLU A 424 6.08 -31.58 -10.20
N LEU A 425 5.65 -31.23 -8.97
CA LEU A 425 5.98 -31.99 -7.76
C LEU A 425 5.07 -33.21 -7.54
N ASP A 426 3.93 -33.32 -8.24
CA ASP A 426 3.02 -34.46 -8.10
C ASP A 426 3.58 -35.76 -8.74
N ASP A 427 4.67 -35.67 -9.52
CA ASP A 427 5.37 -36.81 -10.13
C ASP A 427 6.21 -37.65 -9.12
N GLY A 428 6.18 -37.33 -7.82
CA GLY A 428 6.62 -38.21 -6.72
C GLY A 428 8.12 -38.54 -6.61
N MET A 429 8.94 -38.13 -7.58
CA MET A 429 10.37 -38.49 -7.69
C MET A 429 11.33 -37.28 -7.67
N SER A 430 10.82 -36.05 -7.65
CA SER A 430 11.63 -34.83 -7.65
C SER A 430 12.00 -34.40 -6.21
N THR A 431 13.29 -34.16 -5.97
CA THR A 431 13.76 -33.57 -4.70
C THR A 431 13.12 -32.18 -4.51
N PRO A 432 12.73 -31.79 -3.28
CA PRO A 432 12.14 -30.48 -3.02
C PRO A 432 13.07 -29.38 -3.53
N ARG A 433 12.64 -28.65 -4.57
CA ARG A 433 13.39 -27.49 -5.04
C ARG A 433 13.14 -26.34 -4.07
N THR A 434 14.19 -25.86 -3.42
CA THR A 434 14.14 -24.58 -2.71
C THR A 434 13.73 -23.49 -3.69
N LEU A 435 12.69 -22.73 -3.34
CA LEU A 435 12.24 -21.59 -4.13
C LEU A 435 13.40 -20.60 -4.30
N ALA A 436 13.72 -20.27 -5.54
CA ALA A 436 14.92 -19.51 -5.87
C ALA A 436 14.76 -17.98 -5.70
N ARG A 437 13.52 -17.49 -5.52
CA ARG A 437 13.19 -16.07 -5.37
C ARG A 437 11.99 -15.84 -4.46
N ALA A 438 11.90 -14.65 -3.88
CA ALA A 438 10.70 -14.17 -3.21
C ALA A 438 9.68 -13.70 -4.27
N GLY A 439 8.40 -13.96 -4.01
CA GLY A 439 7.32 -13.44 -4.83
C GLY A 439 7.18 -11.94 -4.67
N ALA A 440 6.86 -11.22 -5.74
CA ALA A 440 6.66 -9.77 -5.70
C ALA A 440 5.62 -9.32 -6.72
N ILE A 441 4.86 -8.29 -6.35
CA ILE A 441 3.96 -7.57 -7.26
C ILE A 441 4.06 -6.09 -6.96
N ILE A 442 4.27 -5.27 -7.99
CA ILE A 442 4.45 -3.81 -7.88
C ILE A 442 3.60 -3.16 -8.96
N SER A 443 3.03 -1.99 -8.65
CA SER A 443 2.26 -1.20 -9.61
C SER A 443 2.53 0.28 -9.48
N ASP A 444 2.50 0.98 -10.61
CA ASP A 444 2.48 2.45 -10.73
C ASP A 444 1.06 3.00 -11.01
N GLY A 445 0.03 2.16 -10.85
CA GLY A 445 -1.36 2.46 -11.18
C GLY A 445 -1.71 2.26 -12.67
N THR A 446 -0.74 2.38 -13.59
CA THR A 446 -0.96 2.15 -15.03
C THR A 446 -0.64 0.71 -15.41
N TYR A 447 0.49 0.20 -14.94
CA TYR A 447 0.92 -1.18 -15.08
C TYR A 447 1.12 -1.80 -13.70
N ALA A 448 0.87 -3.09 -13.61
CA ALA A 448 1.28 -3.95 -12.53
C ALA A 448 2.18 -5.05 -13.10
N VAL A 449 3.27 -5.34 -12.39
CA VAL A 449 4.20 -6.40 -12.76
C VAL A 449 4.35 -7.34 -11.59
N ALA A 450 4.23 -8.63 -11.86
CA ALA A 450 4.30 -9.68 -10.86
C ALA A 450 5.38 -10.71 -11.23
N THR A 451 6.19 -11.11 -10.27
CA THR A 451 7.18 -12.19 -10.38
C THR A 451 6.84 -13.27 -9.35
N PRO A 452 6.06 -14.30 -9.73
CA PRO A 452 5.63 -15.34 -8.81
C PRO A 452 6.79 -16.13 -8.22
N ALA A 453 6.76 -16.41 -6.91
CA ALA A 453 7.83 -17.20 -6.26
C ALA A 453 7.89 -18.65 -6.78
N ASP A 454 6.72 -19.20 -7.10
CA ASP A 454 6.44 -20.57 -7.48
C ASP A 454 6.53 -20.85 -8.98
N SER A 455 6.92 -19.86 -9.80
CA SER A 455 7.05 -20.01 -11.24
C SER A 455 8.34 -19.35 -11.70
N GLN A 456 9.41 -20.13 -11.86
CA GLN A 456 10.71 -19.58 -12.30
C GLN A 456 10.65 -19.18 -13.78
N GLY A 457 11.32 -18.08 -14.14
CA GLY A 457 11.35 -17.59 -15.50
C GLY A 457 10.04 -16.96 -15.98
N LEU A 458 9.06 -16.71 -15.09
CA LEU A 458 7.80 -16.06 -15.43
C LEU A 458 7.71 -14.65 -14.84
N VAL A 459 7.31 -13.70 -15.67
CA VAL A 459 6.88 -12.35 -15.27
C VAL A 459 5.49 -12.11 -15.85
N LEU A 460 4.58 -11.63 -15.02
CA LEU A 460 3.22 -11.24 -15.39
C LEU A 460 3.17 -9.73 -15.52
N VAL A 461 2.68 -9.21 -16.64
CA VAL A 461 2.48 -7.76 -16.88
C VAL A 461 1.00 -7.50 -17.10
N LEU A 462 0.43 -6.54 -16.38
CA LEU A 462 -1.00 -6.24 -16.43
C LEU A 462 -1.20 -4.72 -16.48
N GLY A 463 -1.81 -4.21 -17.56
CA GLY A 463 -2.30 -2.84 -17.63
C GLY A 463 -3.59 -2.63 -16.82
N ALA A 464 -3.92 -1.36 -16.56
CA ALA A 464 -5.09 -0.94 -15.79
C ALA A 464 -6.42 -1.60 -16.23
N ASP A 465 -6.60 -1.71 -17.55
CA ASP A 465 -7.82 -2.22 -18.17
C ASP A 465 -7.61 -3.54 -18.93
N ASP A 466 -6.43 -4.16 -18.80
CA ASP A 466 -6.14 -5.40 -19.50
C ASP A 466 -7.05 -6.54 -19.01
N PRO A 467 -7.65 -7.32 -19.94
CA PRO A 467 -8.52 -8.42 -19.58
C PRO A 467 -7.74 -9.60 -18.97
N GLN A 468 -6.48 -9.75 -19.37
CA GLN A 468 -5.58 -10.82 -18.97
C GLN A 468 -4.14 -10.31 -18.85
N PRO A 469 -3.32 -10.89 -17.96
CA PRO A 469 -1.90 -10.56 -17.89
C PRO A 469 -1.17 -11.06 -19.14
N LEU A 470 -0.22 -10.26 -19.61
CA LEU A 470 0.80 -10.68 -20.57
C LEU A 470 1.90 -11.44 -19.86
N PHE A 471 2.44 -12.46 -20.52
CA PHE A 471 3.55 -13.25 -19.99
C PHE A 471 4.88 -12.80 -20.62
N TYR A 472 5.92 -12.75 -19.80
CA TYR A 472 7.29 -12.53 -20.22
C TYR A 472 8.21 -13.60 -19.62
N GLN A 473 9.00 -14.23 -20.49
CA GLN A 473 9.92 -15.32 -20.15
C GLN A 473 11.36 -15.07 -20.63
N GLY A 474 11.71 -13.82 -20.94
CA GLY A 474 13.02 -13.44 -21.46
C GLY A 474 14.09 -13.18 -20.40
N ASP A 475 15.09 -12.37 -20.76
CA ASP A 475 16.17 -11.95 -19.86
C ASP A 475 15.64 -11.34 -18.56
N GLY A 476 16.26 -11.70 -17.44
CA GLY A 476 15.84 -11.21 -16.13
C GLY A 476 14.54 -11.82 -15.59
N ALA A 477 13.81 -12.64 -16.35
CA ALA A 477 12.54 -13.24 -15.90
C ALA A 477 12.67 -14.17 -14.67
N ASN A 478 13.88 -14.57 -14.31
CA ASN A 478 14.20 -15.30 -13.06
C ASN A 478 14.43 -14.37 -11.84
N GLY A 479 14.49 -13.06 -12.05
CA GLY A 479 14.63 -12.06 -11.00
C GLY A 479 13.31 -11.76 -10.31
N GLN A 480 13.38 -10.88 -9.32
CA GLN A 480 12.22 -10.32 -8.64
C GLN A 480 11.97 -8.90 -9.19
N VAL A 481 10.70 -8.51 -9.38
CA VAL A 481 10.37 -7.12 -9.72
C VAL A 481 10.68 -6.21 -8.53
N MET A 482 11.45 -5.15 -8.80
CA MET A 482 11.95 -4.20 -7.80
C MET A 482 11.19 -2.88 -7.81
N ASP A 483 10.84 -2.39 -9.00
CA ASP A 483 10.07 -1.16 -9.17
C ASP A 483 9.37 -1.12 -10.53
N VAL A 484 8.33 -0.31 -10.64
CA VAL A 484 7.54 -0.08 -11.87
C VAL A 484 7.29 1.43 -11.98
N GLY A 485 7.53 2.01 -13.15
CA GLY A 485 7.38 3.45 -13.40
C GLY A 485 7.70 3.79 -14.86
N ALA A 486 7.11 4.89 -15.37
CA ALA A 486 7.29 5.41 -16.74
C ALA A 486 7.16 4.35 -17.85
N GLY A 487 6.26 3.38 -17.67
CA GLY A 487 6.06 2.28 -18.62
C GLY A 487 7.23 1.30 -18.70
N ALA A 488 8.05 1.21 -17.66
CA ALA A 488 9.14 0.26 -17.52
C ALA A 488 9.06 -0.48 -16.18
N ALA A 489 9.66 -1.66 -16.12
CA ALA A 489 9.85 -2.41 -14.88
C ALA A 489 11.31 -2.79 -14.67
N LEU A 490 11.79 -2.56 -13.46
CA LEU A 490 13.12 -2.94 -13.02
C LEU A 490 13.04 -4.31 -12.37
N ILE A 491 13.72 -5.30 -12.95
CA ILE A 491 13.73 -6.69 -12.49
C ILE A 491 15.16 -7.06 -12.12
N ALA A 492 15.38 -7.65 -10.94
CA ALA A 492 16.71 -7.95 -10.45
C ALA A 492 16.85 -9.40 -9.96
N GLY A 493 17.91 -10.07 -10.38
CA GLY A 493 18.29 -11.43 -9.99
C GLY A 493 19.79 -11.64 -10.13
N SER A 494 20.22 -12.55 -11.00
CA SER A 494 21.65 -12.64 -11.41
C SER A 494 22.09 -11.47 -12.31
N GLN A 495 21.12 -10.81 -12.93
CA GLN A 495 21.25 -9.61 -13.74
C GLN A 495 20.17 -8.61 -13.30
N VAL A 496 20.37 -7.33 -13.59
CA VAL A 496 19.33 -6.30 -13.55
C VAL A 496 18.88 -6.06 -14.98
N THR A 497 17.57 -6.15 -15.19
CA THR A 497 16.93 -5.97 -16.48
C THR A 497 15.89 -4.88 -16.37
N LEU A 498 15.88 -3.98 -17.36
CA LEU A 498 14.82 -3.00 -17.54
C LEU A 498 13.90 -3.49 -18.65
N LEU A 499 12.67 -3.87 -18.29
CA LEU A 499 11.64 -4.33 -19.22
C LEU A 499 10.79 -3.15 -19.69
N ASP A 500 10.62 -2.99 -21.01
CA ASP A 500 9.61 -2.08 -21.55
C ASP A 500 8.23 -2.73 -21.47
N LEU A 501 7.29 -2.10 -20.77
CA LEU A 501 5.97 -2.68 -20.50
C LEU A 501 5.00 -2.55 -21.66
N LYS A 502 5.25 -1.61 -22.57
CA LYS A 502 4.41 -1.43 -23.76
C LYS A 502 4.76 -2.45 -24.83
N THR A 503 6.05 -2.70 -25.06
CA THR A 503 6.50 -3.67 -26.08
C THR A 503 6.72 -5.07 -25.50
N ASN A 504 6.74 -5.21 -24.18
CA ASN A 504 7.05 -6.46 -23.47
C ASN A 504 8.43 -7.05 -23.86
N THR A 505 9.42 -6.16 -24.05
CA THR A 505 10.79 -6.53 -24.45
C THR A 505 11.82 -5.88 -23.55
N PRO A 506 12.96 -6.54 -23.25
CA PRO A 506 14.00 -5.93 -22.45
C PRO A 506 14.61 -4.75 -23.21
N ARG A 507 14.71 -3.58 -22.56
CA ARG A 507 15.48 -2.43 -23.08
C ARG A 507 16.97 -2.70 -22.97
N TRP A 508 17.39 -3.23 -21.82
CA TRP A 508 18.76 -3.65 -21.56
C TRP A 508 18.80 -4.65 -20.39
N SER A 509 19.89 -5.41 -20.28
CA SER A 509 20.19 -6.29 -19.15
C SER A 509 21.67 -6.18 -18.79
N GLN A 510 21.96 -6.04 -17.50
CA GLN A 510 23.32 -5.84 -16.97
C GLN A 510 23.61 -6.81 -15.84
N ALA A 511 24.83 -7.33 -15.78
CA ALA A 511 25.27 -8.11 -14.64
C ALA A 511 25.44 -7.21 -13.40
N VAL A 512 25.03 -7.70 -12.23
CA VAL A 512 25.25 -7.01 -10.96
C VAL A 512 26.48 -7.61 -10.26
N ASP A 513 27.33 -6.74 -9.74
CA ASP A 513 28.45 -7.14 -8.88
C ASP A 513 27.88 -7.89 -7.65
N GLY A 514 28.31 -9.15 -7.46
CA GLY A 514 27.79 -10.04 -6.41
C GLY A 514 26.70 -11.04 -6.86
N GLY A 515 26.15 -10.91 -8.06
CA GLY A 515 25.11 -11.83 -8.59
C GLY A 515 25.60 -13.23 -9.01
N ARG A 516 26.92 -13.44 -9.06
CA ARG A 516 27.57 -14.67 -9.56
C ARG A 516 28.01 -15.64 -8.47
N THR A 517 27.45 -15.59 -7.26
CA THR A 517 27.66 -16.69 -6.31
C THR A 517 27.03 -17.95 -6.90
N HIS A 518 27.83 -18.88 -7.41
CA HIS A 518 27.37 -20.19 -7.83
C HIS A 518 27.33 -21.10 -6.60
N GLY A 519 26.13 -21.44 -6.13
CA GLY A 519 25.93 -22.38 -5.02
C GLY A 519 24.54 -22.26 -4.38
N PRO A 520 24.11 -23.23 -3.56
CA PRO A 520 22.82 -23.20 -2.87
C PRO A 520 22.66 -22.00 -1.91
N GLN A 521 23.76 -21.43 -1.41
CA GLN A 521 23.75 -20.17 -0.65
C GLN A 521 23.34 -18.94 -1.50
N ALA A 522 23.37 -19.04 -2.83
CA ALA A 522 23.03 -17.93 -3.72
C ALA A 522 21.54 -17.57 -3.74
N ALA A 523 20.65 -18.52 -3.41
CA ALA A 523 19.21 -18.24 -3.33
C ALA A 523 18.91 -17.29 -2.15
N GLU A 524 19.58 -17.48 -1.01
CA GLU A 524 19.48 -16.55 0.14
C GLU A 524 20.08 -15.17 -0.17
N THR A 525 21.15 -15.11 -0.97
CA THR A 525 21.77 -13.83 -1.36
C THR A 525 20.93 -13.03 -2.37
N ARG A 526 20.10 -13.70 -3.18
CA ARG A 526 19.25 -13.06 -4.21
C ARG A 526 18.02 -12.35 -3.64
N GLY A 527 17.48 -12.82 -2.52
CA GLY A 527 16.31 -12.22 -1.84
C GLY A 527 16.58 -10.88 -1.13
N GLY A 528 17.71 -10.23 -1.41
CA GLY A 528 18.12 -8.96 -0.78
C GLY A 528 18.40 -7.82 -1.77
N LEU A 529 18.18 -8.01 -3.07
CA LEU A 529 18.25 -6.91 -4.01
C LEU A 529 17.05 -5.98 -3.82
N GLN A 530 17.29 -4.68 -3.94
CA GLN A 530 16.24 -3.66 -4.00
C GLN A 530 16.54 -2.70 -5.14
N GLY A 531 15.53 -2.04 -5.66
CA GLY A 531 15.71 -1.08 -6.74
C GLY A 531 14.66 0.01 -6.75
N ARG A 532 15.00 1.11 -7.40
CA ARG A 532 14.12 2.26 -7.60
C ARG A 532 14.33 2.84 -8.99
N LEU A 533 13.25 3.12 -9.70
CA LEU A 533 13.24 3.88 -10.94
C LEU A 533 13.15 5.38 -10.62
N GLY A 534 13.94 6.17 -11.34
CA GLY A 534 13.81 7.63 -11.41
C GLY A 534 13.74 8.08 -12.88
N GLU A 535 13.46 9.35 -13.12
CA GLU A 535 13.17 9.87 -14.48
C GLU A 535 14.20 9.50 -15.56
N LYS A 536 15.48 9.42 -15.19
CA LYS A 536 16.60 9.18 -16.12
C LYS A 536 17.51 8.05 -15.67
N ARG A 537 17.26 7.46 -14.52
CA ARG A 537 18.22 6.55 -13.87
C ARG A 537 17.50 5.42 -13.17
N ALA A 538 18.20 4.32 -12.93
CA ALA A 538 17.77 3.25 -12.04
C ALA A 538 18.79 3.08 -10.92
N LEU A 539 18.33 3.07 -9.68
CA LEU A 539 19.14 2.75 -8.51
C LEU A 539 18.91 1.28 -8.14
N VAL A 540 19.98 0.54 -7.92
CA VAL A 540 19.94 -0.84 -7.43
C VAL A 540 20.82 -0.97 -6.20
N ALA A 541 20.24 -1.46 -5.12
CA ALA A 541 20.96 -1.87 -3.92
C ALA A 541 21.21 -3.37 -3.96
N SER A 542 22.47 -3.74 -3.88
CA SER A 542 22.92 -5.09 -3.58
C SER A 542 23.21 -5.24 -2.08
N ARG A 543 23.74 -6.39 -1.68
CA ARG A 543 24.16 -6.63 -0.29
C ARG A 543 25.24 -5.65 0.19
N GLU A 544 26.14 -5.23 -0.71
CA GLU A 544 27.37 -4.49 -0.34
C GLU A 544 27.53 -3.19 -1.11
N THR A 545 26.76 -3.01 -2.20
CA THR A 545 26.93 -1.90 -3.13
C THR A 545 25.61 -1.25 -3.49
N LEU A 546 25.65 0.06 -3.66
CA LEU A 546 24.64 0.81 -4.41
C LEU A 546 25.18 1.05 -5.80
N THR A 547 24.39 0.73 -6.81
CA THR A 547 24.75 0.93 -8.22
C THR A 547 23.70 1.79 -8.90
N LEU A 548 24.16 2.82 -9.59
CA LEU A 548 23.33 3.72 -10.37
C LEU A 548 23.52 3.44 -11.86
N PHE A 549 22.43 3.19 -12.56
CA PHE A 549 22.39 2.92 -13.99
C PHE A 549 21.69 4.07 -14.72
N ASP A 550 22.15 4.35 -15.94
CA ASP A 550 21.39 5.16 -16.88
C ASP A 550 20.17 4.37 -17.37
N LEU A 551 19.00 5.02 -17.38
CA LEU A 551 17.76 4.34 -17.73
C LEU A 551 17.68 4.01 -19.23
N ALA A 552 18.33 4.79 -20.09
CA ALA A 552 18.21 4.65 -21.54
C ALA A 552 19.01 3.47 -22.08
N ASP A 553 20.26 3.27 -21.63
CA ASP A 553 21.18 2.26 -22.16
C ASP A 553 21.69 1.25 -21.13
N GLY A 554 21.34 1.42 -19.84
CA GLY A 554 21.80 0.56 -18.76
C GLY A 554 23.26 0.76 -18.41
N LYS A 555 23.91 1.83 -18.89
CA LYS A 555 25.31 2.13 -18.54
C LYS A 555 25.41 2.41 -17.04
N ARG A 556 26.37 1.74 -16.40
CA ARG A 556 26.71 2.01 -15.00
C ARG A 556 27.31 3.41 -14.86
N LEU A 557 26.63 4.29 -14.14
CA LEU A 557 27.02 5.69 -13.93
C LEU A 557 27.92 5.87 -12.70
N SER A 558 27.57 5.22 -11.59
CA SER A 558 28.28 5.34 -10.32
C SER A 558 28.04 4.10 -9.46
N VAL A 559 29.01 3.76 -8.61
CA VAL A 559 28.93 2.66 -7.65
C VAL A 559 29.46 3.17 -6.32
N ARG A 560 28.71 2.91 -5.25
CA ARG A 560 29.17 3.14 -3.88
C ARG A 560 29.26 1.79 -3.16
N GLY A 561 30.48 1.37 -2.84
CA GLY A 561 30.73 0.20 -2.00
C GLY A 561 30.78 0.53 -0.51
N SER A 562 31.00 -0.49 0.32
CA SER A 562 31.17 -0.37 1.79
C SER A 562 29.89 -0.13 2.61
N LEU A 563 28.76 -0.69 2.17
CA LEU A 563 27.61 -0.84 3.07
C LEU A 563 27.84 -2.08 3.95
N GLU A 564 27.87 -1.90 5.27
CA GLU A 564 28.31 -2.94 6.23
C GLU A 564 27.46 -4.24 6.20
N GLN A 565 26.30 -4.24 5.54
CA GLN A 565 25.40 -5.40 5.39
C GLN A 565 24.18 -5.05 4.51
N PRO A 566 23.34 -6.03 4.09
CA PRO A 566 22.29 -5.80 3.09
C PRO A 566 21.30 -4.72 3.53
N VAL A 567 20.91 -3.89 2.55
CA VAL A 567 20.24 -2.62 2.77
C VAL A 567 18.84 -2.66 2.18
N THR A 568 17.84 -2.20 2.92
CA THR A 568 16.61 -1.74 2.27
C THR A 568 16.75 -0.27 1.92
N ILE A 569 16.43 0.09 0.69
CA ILE A 569 16.53 1.46 0.21
C ILE A 569 15.16 2.09 0.08
N SER A 570 15.12 3.38 0.37
CA SER A 570 13.98 4.23 0.06
C SER A 570 14.50 5.56 -0.45
N VAL A 571 13.81 6.13 -1.42
CA VAL A 571 14.23 7.38 -2.07
C VAL A 571 13.11 8.40 -1.97
N THR A 572 13.50 9.60 -1.58
CA THR A 572 12.69 10.82 -1.61
C THR A 572 13.36 11.82 -2.55
N PRO A 573 12.69 12.92 -2.94
CA PRO A 573 13.31 13.93 -3.80
C PRO A 573 14.64 14.49 -3.27
N ASP A 574 14.84 14.50 -1.95
CA ASP A 574 16.01 15.11 -1.32
C ASP A 574 17.02 14.12 -0.74
N LEU A 575 16.61 12.87 -0.51
CA LEU A 575 17.35 11.92 0.30
C LEU A 575 17.23 10.48 -0.22
N LEU A 576 18.36 9.79 -0.23
CA LEU A 576 18.46 8.34 -0.29
C LEU A 576 18.61 7.78 1.12
N MET A 577 17.68 6.96 1.57
CA MET A 577 17.77 6.25 2.84
C MET A 577 18.19 4.80 2.64
N ALA A 578 18.98 4.32 3.59
CA ALA A 578 19.47 2.95 3.67
C ALA A 578 19.14 2.39 5.07
N ALA A 579 18.23 1.43 5.16
CA ALA A 579 18.00 0.68 6.39
C ALA A 579 19.00 -0.47 6.47
N LEU A 580 19.88 -0.40 7.47
CA LEU A 580 20.83 -1.43 7.85
C LEU A 580 20.24 -2.27 9.00
N ALA A 581 21.00 -3.25 9.48
CA ALA A 581 20.50 -4.19 10.48
C ALA A 581 20.07 -3.52 11.81
N THR A 582 20.80 -2.49 12.24
CA THR A 582 20.60 -1.83 13.55
C THR A 582 20.37 -0.32 13.45
N LYS A 583 20.56 0.25 12.26
CA LYS A 583 20.52 1.70 12.04
C LYS A 583 19.90 2.03 10.69
N ILE A 584 19.34 3.22 10.56
CA ILE A 584 18.93 3.79 9.28
C ILE A 584 19.87 4.97 8.98
N VAL A 585 20.37 5.05 7.75
CA VAL A 585 21.29 6.12 7.32
C VAL A 585 20.64 6.92 6.21
N GLY A 586 20.68 8.25 6.33
CA GLY A 586 20.24 9.18 5.30
C GLY A 586 21.42 9.75 4.51
N PHE A 587 21.38 9.62 3.19
CA PHE A 587 22.35 10.21 2.26
C PHE A 587 21.73 11.31 1.42
N GLY A 588 22.36 12.47 1.36
CA GLY A 588 21.86 13.61 0.58
C GLY A 588 22.92 14.67 0.34
N LYS A 589 22.49 15.87 -0.03
CA LYS A 589 23.39 17.02 -0.24
C LYS A 589 23.20 18.06 0.87
N GLY A 590 23.77 17.79 2.04
CA GLY A 590 23.49 18.52 3.29
C GLY A 590 23.68 20.03 3.17
N ALA A 591 24.78 20.48 2.57
CA ALA A 591 25.06 21.91 2.42
C ALA A 591 24.02 22.67 1.58
N SER A 592 23.63 22.10 0.44
CA SER A 592 22.66 22.72 -0.48
C SER A 592 21.20 22.53 -0.06
N PHE A 593 20.92 21.59 0.84
CA PHE A 593 19.56 21.21 1.21
C PHE A 593 18.79 22.38 1.85
N LEU A 594 19.42 23.08 2.78
CA LEU A 594 18.85 24.26 3.44
C LEU A 594 18.53 25.40 2.47
N GLU A 595 19.45 25.65 1.54
CA GLU A 595 19.29 26.69 0.53
C GLU A 595 18.12 26.34 -0.40
N ARG A 596 18.00 25.08 -0.82
CA ARG A 596 16.88 24.60 -1.64
C ARG A 596 15.54 24.72 -0.92
N LEU A 597 15.45 24.30 0.35
CA LEU A 597 14.21 24.44 1.12
C LEU A 597 13.82 25.90 1.31
N THR A 598 14.79 26.77 1.61
CA THR A 598 14.54 28.21 1.77
C THR A 598 14.08 28.82 0.44
N ALA A 599 14.71 28.45 -0.67
CA ALA A 599 14.33 28.89 -2.00
C ALA A 599 12.94 28.38 -2.39
N ALA A 600 12.61 27.12 -2.10
CA ALA A 600 11.29 26.53 -2.35
C ALA A 600 10.19 27.23 -1.53
N ALA A 601 10.46 27.50 -0.24
CA ALA A 601 9.54 28.23 0.63
C ALA A 601 9.26 29.66 0.13
N ALA A 602 10.22 30.27 -0.56
CA ALA A 602 10.09 31.60 -1.16
C ALA A 602 9.39 31.55 -2.53
N ALA A 603 9.70 30.54 -3.36
CA ALA A 603 9.13 30.37 -4.69
C ALA A 603 7.64 29.95 -4.66
N HIS A 604 7.24 29.20 -3.64
CA HIS A 604 5.88 28.68 -3.48
C HIS A 604 5.27 29.20 -2.16
N PRO A 605 4.74 30.44 -2.14
CA PRO A 605 4.23 31.06 -0.92
C PRO A 605 3.00 30.38 -0.34
N ASP A 606 2.25 29.63 -1.16
CA ASP A 606 1.08 28.86 -0.73
C ASP A 606 1.45 27.45 -0.25
N ASP A 607 2.69 27.01 -0.49
CA ASP A 607 3.18 25.72 -0.03
C ASP A 607 3.78 25.87 1.38
N TYR A 608 3.21 25.13 2.33
CA TYR A 608 3.68 25.09 3.70
C TYR A 608 4.79 24.04 3.91
N GLN A 609 4.91 23.04 3.04
CA GLN A 609 5.80 21.89 3.28
C GLN A 609 7.25 22.32 3.46
N PRO A 610 7.85 23.19 2.62
CA PRO A 610 9.23 23.62 2.82
C PRO A 610 9.49 24.25 4.20
N LEU A 611 8.49 24.96 4.77
CA LEU A 611 8.61 25.57 6.09
C LEU A 611 8.58 24.53 7.21
N VAL A 612 7.74 23.50 7.10
CA VAL A 612 7.71 22.39 8.07
C VAL A 612 9.05 21.66 8.06
N ARG A 613 9.61 21.36 6.88
CA ARG A 613 10.95 20.77 6.74
C ARG A 613 12.03 21.61 7.40
N LEU A 614 11.99 22.93 7.19
CA LEU A 614 12.90 23.87 7.85
C LEU A 614 12.72 23.84 9.37
N ALA A 615 11.48 23.79 9.85
CA ALA A 615 11.18 23.70 11.27
C ALA A 615 11.79 22.45 11.91
N SER A 616 11.57 21.28 11.33
CA SER A 616 12.17 20.00 11.76
C SER A 616 13.70 20.07 11.82
N LEU A 617 14.33 20.68 10.80
CA LEU A 617 15.78 20.80 10.77
C LEU A 617 16.31 21.76 11.85
N HIS A 618 15.64 22.88 12.08
CA HIS A 618 15.99 23.79 13.17
C HIS A 618 15.81 23.12 14.52
N GLU A 619 14.74 22.34 14.69
CA GLU A 619 14.47 21.57 15.90
C GLU A 619 15.58 20.55 16.18
N ALA A 620 15.96 19.76 15.18
CA ALA A 620 17.04 18.77 15.28
C ALA A 620 18.40 19.41 15.63
N ARG A 621 18.63 20.66 15.22
CA ARG A 621 19.84 21.44 15.56
C ARG A 621 19.75 22.14 16.92
N GLY A 622 18.65 21.99 17.65
CA GLY A 622 18.39 22.68 18.92
C GLY A 622 17.99 24.15 18.78
N ASN A 623 17.79 24.65 17.57
CA ASN A 623 17.39 26.04 17.28
C ASN A 623 15.87 26.24 17.44
N ARG A 624 15.35 25.98 18.64
CA ARG A 624 13.91 25.91 18.94
C ARG A 624 13.12 27.16 18.55
N ALA A 625 13.68 28.35 18.76
CA ALA A 625 13.00 29.60 18.41
C ALA A 625 12.79 29.74 16.89
N GLN A 626 13.77 29.32 16.09
CA GLN A 626 13.64 29.30 14.64
C GLN A 626 12.65 28.21 14.20
N ALA A 627 12.73 27.02 14.80
CA ALA A 627 11.78 25.95 14.53
C ALA A 627 10.33 26.38 14.78
N PHE A 628 10.07 26.99 15.94
CA PHE A 628 8.76 27.55 16.29
C PHE A 628 8.30 28.60 15.26
N ALA A 629 9.16 29.54 14.87
CA ALA A 629 8.82 30.56 13.89
C ALA A 629 8.44 29.95 12.52
N GLN A 630 9.15 28.90 12.09
CA GLN A 630 8.84 28.22 10.83
C GLN A 630 7.54 27.41 10.92
N TYR A 631 7.25 26.72 12.03
CA TYR A 631 5.97 26.05 12.22
C TYR A 631 4.79 27.04 12.21
N VAL A 632 4.91 28.19 12.89
CA VAL A 632 3.87 29.23 12.84
C VAL A 632 3.69 29.78 11.43
N ALA A 633 4.78 29.99 10.70
CA ALA A 633 4.71 30.42 9.30
C ALA A 633 4.03 29.35 8.41
N ALA A 634 4.30 28.07 8.64
CA ALA A 634 3.64 26.96 7.95
C ALA A 634 2.13 26.90 8.25
N LEU A 635 1.73 27.04 9.52
CA LEU A 635 0.33 27.06 9.95
C LEU A 635 -0.45 28.23 9.32
N ARG A 636 0.18 29.39 9.18
CA ARG A 636 -0.40 30.54 8.46
C ARG A 636 -0.60 30.28 6.96
N ARG A 637 0.14 29.34 6.37
CA ARG A 637 -0.01 28.85 4.98
C ARG A 637 -0.96 27.66 4.87
N GLY A 638 -1.69 27.31 5.94
CA GLY A 638 -2.65 26.21 5.92
C GLY A 638 -2.04 24.83 6.22
N ALA A 639 -0.89 24.78 6.90
CA ALA A 639 -0.41 23.52 7.45
C ALA A 639 -1.46 22.90 8.41
N PRO A 640 -1.63 21.57 8.42
CA PRO A 640 -2.53 20.86 9.32
C PRO A 640 -2.32 21.18 10.82
N GLU A 641 -3.38 21.02 11.62
CA GLU A 641 -3.41 21.31 13.07
C GLU A 641 -2.35 20.53 13.88
N GLU A 642 -1.93 19.35 13.39
CA GLU A 642 -0.86 18.53 14.00
C GLU A 642 0.47 19.29 14.14
N TYR A 643 0.74 20.28 13.28
CA TYR A 643 1.93 21.12 13.37
C TYR A 643 1.82 22.20 14.46
N ALA A 644 0.60 22.59 14.85
CA ALA A 644 0.39 23.45 16.01
C ALA A 644 0.74 22.70 17.29
N GLU A 645 0.38 21.42 17.38
CA GLU A 645 0.77 20.53 18.48
C GLU A 645 2.30 20.35 18.54
N LYS A 646 2.99 20.14 17.39
CA LYS A 646 4.47 20.11 17.35
C LYS A 646 5.08 21.42 17.84
N ALA A 647 4.57 22.57 17.38
CA ALA A 647 5.04 23.87 17.83
C ALA A 647 4.80 24.08 19.34
N ALA A 648 3.67 23.63 19.88
CA ALA A 648 3.34 23.70 21.29
C ALA A 648 4.35 22.91 22.14
N ARG A 649 4.77 21.71 21.69
CA ARG A 649 5.82 20.90 22.37
C ARG A 649 7.12 21.66 22.57
N LEU A 650 7.55 22.47 21.59
CA LEU A 650 8.76 23.29 21.72
C LEU A 650 8.67 24.34 22.84
N VAL A 651 7.46 24.87 23.04
CA VAL A 651 7.15 25.95 23.99
C VAL A 651 6.89 25.39 25.40
N ARG A 652 6.23 24.23 25.52
CA ARG A 652 5.90 23.57 26.79
C ARG A 652 7.08 23.42 27.74
N GLN A 653 8.23 22.98 27.22
CA GLN A 653 9.41 22.82 28.06
C GLN A 653 9.88 24.16 28.64
N GLN A 654 9.74 25.25 27.90
CA GLN A 654 10.07 26.59 28.40
C GLN A 654 9.03 27.10 29.39
N LEU A 655 7.73 26.81 29.17
CA LEU A 655 6.66 27.15 30.11
C LEU A 655 6.87 26.46 31.46
N GLU A 656 7.23 25.18 31.44
CA GLU A 656 7.51 24.41 32.65
C GLU A 656 8.68 24.99 33.44
N LEU A 657 9.79 25.30 32.75
CA LEU A 657 10.97 25.90 33.38
C LEU A 657 10.70 27.31 33.94
N ASN A 658 9.84 28.08 33.27
CA ASN A 658 9.57 29.47 33.62
C ASN A 658 8.28 29.66 34.44
N ALA A 659 7.57 28.59 34.83
CA ALA A 659 6.24 28.68 35.43
C ALA A 659 6.15 29.56 36.70
N GLY A 660 7.25 29.85 37.40
CA GLY A 660 7.30 30.78 38.54
C GLY A 660 7.95 32.14 38.25
N ASP A 661 8.46 32.37 37.04
CA ASP A 661 9.21 33.59 36.69
C ASP A 661 8.29 34.61 36.01
N ALA A 662 7.94 35.68 36.74
CA ALA A 662 7.05 36.74 36.25
C ALA A 662 7.56 37.49 35.01
N LYS A 663 8.85 37.43 34.69
CA LYS A 663 9.44 38.08 33.51
C LYS A 663 9.61 37.12 32.34
N ALA A 664 10.09 35.91 32.60
CA ALA A 664 10.39 34.94 31.55
C ALA A 664 9.14 34.18 31.06
N PHE A 665 8.11 34.02 31.91
CA PHE A 665 6.91 33.26 31.56
C PHE A 665 6.02 33.94 30.49
N PRO A 666 5.66 35.24 30.60
CA PRO A 666 4.67 35.83 29.70
C PRO A 666 5.05 35.79 28.20
N PRO A 667 6.31 36.03 27.77
CA PRO A 667 6.68 35.91 26.37
C PRO A 667 6.52 34.49 25.81
N VAL A 668 6.80 33.47 26.62
CA VAL A 668 6.66 32.07 26.23
C VAL A 668 5.18 31.68 26.16
N LEU A 669 4.37 32.16 27.11
CA LEU A 669 2.91 31.97 27.08
C LEU A 669 2.28 32.62 25.84
N ALA A 670 2.76 33.80 25.45
CA ALA A 670 2.31 34.48 24.24
C ALA A 670 2.61 33.66 22.97
N GLN A 671 3.73 32.90 22.94
CA GLN A 671 4.01 31.97 21.84
C GLN A 671 2.94 30.87 21.75
N LEU A 672 2.60 30.21 22.86
CA LEU A 672 1.53 29.22 22.89
C LEU A 672 0.18 29.82 22.46
N GLU A 673 -0.12 31.04 22.89
CA GLU A 673 -1.34 31.76 22.50
C GLU A 673 -1.41 32.02 20.98
N THR A 674 -0.27 32.21 20.29
CA THR A 674 -0.26 32.34 18.82
C THR A 674 -0.69 31.08 18.07
N LEU A 675 -0.68 29.92 18.73
CA LEU A 675 -1.09 28.64 18.14
C LEU A 675 -2.59 28.36 18.28
N VAL A 676 -3.27 29.02 19.23
CA VAL A 676 -4.70 28.82 19.51
C VAL A 676 -5.61 29.00 18.27
N PRO A 677 -5.37 29.95 17.36
CA PRO A 677 -6.18 30.06 16.13
C PRO A 677 -6.07 28.86 15.19
N HIS A 678 -5.06 28.00 15.37
CA HIS A 678 -4.77 26.86 14.51
C HIS A 678 -5.15 25.51 15.15
N GLU A 679 -5.32 25.45 16.47
CA GLU A 679 -5.74 24.26 17.21
C GLU A 679 -6.52 24.68 18.46
N ASP A 680 -7.83 24.44 18.45
CA ASP A 680 -8.74 24.86 19.51
C ASP A 680 -8.48 24.16 20.86
N ARG A 681 -7.97 22.92 20.84
CA ARG A 681 -7.65 22.17 22.07
C ARG A 681 -6.57 22.85 22.91
N LEU A 682 -5.69 23.65 22.30
CA LEU A 682 -4.65 24.40 23.01
C LEU A 682 -5.22 25.50 23.93
N LYS A 683 -6.50 25.88 23.80
CA LYS A 683 -7.16 26.80 24.75
C LYS A 683 -7.17 26.26 26.18
N GLY A 684 -7.41 24.95 26.33
CA GLY A 684 -7.41 24.28 27.64
C GLY A 684 -6.03 24.28 28.27
N GLU A 685 -5.01 23.98 27.46
CA GLU A 685 -3.61 24.03 27.87
C GLU A 685 -3.16 25.45 28.24
N LEU A 686 -3.52 26.47 27.45
CA LEU A 686 -3.20 27.86 27.74
C LEU A 686 -3.75 28.31 29.09
N ALA A 687 -5.00 27.96 29.39
CA ALA A 687 -5.63 28.22 30.68
C ALA A 687 -4.94 27.46 31.82
N PHE A 688 -4.55 26.20 31.59
CA PHE A 688 -3.78 25.42 32.56
C PHE A 688 -2.45 26.10 32.92
N TRP A 689 -1.68 26.56 31.93
CA TRP A 689 -0.41 27.24 32.19
C TRP A 689 -0.59 28.58 32.90
N ARG A 690 -1.63 29.35 32.55
CA ARG A 690 -2.02 30.57 33.28
C ARG A 690 -2.33 30.27 34.75
N ALA A 691 -3.07 29.20 35.01
CA ALA A 691 -3.42 28.76 36.35
C ALA A 691 -2.19 28.36 37.16
N ARG A 692 -1.31 27.55 36.57
CA ARG A 692 -0.09 27.06 37.22
C ARG A 692 0.86 28.20 37.56
N HIS A 693 0.98 29.20 36.69
CA HIS A 693 1.80 30.38 36.98
C HIS A 693 1.22 31.22 38.13
N ALA A 694 -0.09 31.48 38.12
CA ALA A 694 -0.75 32.18 39.21
C ALA A 694 -0.62 31.43 40.55
N GLU A 695 -0.74 30.11 40.54
CA GLU A 695 -0.53 29.25 41.72
C GLU A 695 0.89 29.45 42.30
N LEU A 696 1.92 29.40 41.45
CA LEU A 696 3.32 29.55 41.87
C LEU A 696 3.66 30.97 42.35
N LEU A 697 2.94 31.99 41.88
CA LEU A 697 3.04 33.37 42.37
C LEU A 697 2.21 33.63 43.65
N GLY A 698 1.44 32.65 44.13
CA GLY A 698 0.61 32.77 45.33
C GLY A 698 -0.77 33.42 45.11
N ASP A 699 -1.20 33.62 43.86
CA ASP A 699 -2.53 34.13 43.52
C ASP A 699 -3.54 32.99 43.36
N ALA A 700 -4.01 32.47 44.50
CA ALA A 700 -4.91 31.32 44.56
C ALA A 700 -6.26 31.57 43.87
N ALA A 701 -6.79 32.79 43.92
CA ALA A 701 -8.09 33.13 43.35
C ALA A 701 -8.04 33.09 41.81
N ARG A 702 -7.00 33.71 41.23
CA ARG A 702 -6.77 33.66 39.79
C ARG A 702 -6.45 32.24 39.32
N ALA A 703 -5.58 31.53 40.04
CA ALA A 703 -5.22 30.15 39.71
C ALA A 703 -6.47 29.25 39.62
N ALA A 704 -7.37 29.34 40.59
CA ALA A 704 -8.60 28.55 40.58
C ALA A 704 -9.56 28.93 39.44
N THR A 705 -9.62 30.21 39.06
CA THR A 705 -10.43 30.67 37.92
C THR A 705 -9.93 30.08 36.61
N GLU A 706 -8.62 30.15 36.39
CA GLU A 706 -7.97 29.62 35.19
C GLU A 706 -8.02 28.08 35.13
N TYR A 707 -7.88 27.38 36.26
CA TYR A 707 -8.07 25.92 36.28
C TYR A 707 -9.50 25.51 35.88
N ARG A 708 -10.51 26.24 36.34
CA ARG A 708 -11.91 26.00 35.89
C ARG A 708 -12.08 26.32 34.40
N ALA A 709 -11.41 27.36 33.90
CA ALA A 709 -11.42 27.70 32.48
C ALA A 709 -10.81 26.58 31.63
N ALA A 710 -9.73 25.93 32.09
CA ALA A 710 -9.14 24.77 31.43
C ALA A 710 -10.14 23.58 31.35
N LEU A 711 -10.87 23.31 32.45
CA LEU A 711 -11.89 22.26 32.49
C LEU A 711 -13.12 22.53 31.61
N ALA A 712 -13.35 23.80 31.23
CA ALA A 712 -14.43 24.19 30.33
C ALA A 712 -14.10 23.98 28.84
N GLN A 713 -12.83 23.66 28.51
CA GLN A 713 -12.39 23.38 27.15
C GLN A 713 -12.43 21.87 26.84
N PRO A 714 -12.41 21.46 25.56
CA PRO A 714 -12.24 20.04 25.20
C PRO A 714 -11.00 19.43 25.85
N THR A 715 -11.06 18.14 26.19
CA THR A 715 -9.93 17.40 26.76
C THR A 715 -8.74 17.39 25.80
N HIS A 716 -7.54 17.54 26.34
CA HIS A 716 -6.30 17.58 25.56
C HIS A 716 -5.20 16.83 26.30
N LEU A 717 -4.54 15.91 25.60
CA LEU A 717 -3.40 15.16 26.13
C LEU A 717 -2.11 15.95 25.90
N MET A 718 -1.48 16.39 26.97
CA MET A 718 -0.21 17.12 26.93
C MET A 718 0.96 16.17 27.13
N GLN A 719 1.96 16.26 26.26
CA GLN A 719 3.24 15.58 26.44
C GLN A 719 4.22 16.48 27.22
N LEU A 720 4.59 16.07 28.43
CA LEU A 720 5.52 16.77 29.32
C LEU A 720 6.97 16.28 29.13
N ARG A 721 7.93 16.93 29.82
CA ARG A 721 9.39 16.73 29.65
C ARG A 721 9.86 15.27 29.73
N ASP A 722 9.21 14.44 30.51
CA ASP A 722 9.59 13.02 30.73
C ASP A 722 8.83 12.05 29.82
N ARG A 723 8.32 12.52 28.68
CA ARG A 723 7.39 11.78 27.79
C ARG A 723 6.10 11.33 28.48
N LEU A 724 5.81 11.87 29.65
CA LEU A 724 4.54 11.67 30.34
C LEU A 724 3.44 12.36 29.54
N VAL A 725 2.48 11.57 29.08
CA VAL A 725 1.27 12.06 28.43
C VAL A 725 0.19 12.15 29.50
N VAL A 726 -0.29 13.37 29.77
CA VAL A 726 -1.26 13.64 30.83
C VAL A 726 -2.39 14.50 30.29
N ASP A 727 -3.62 14.19 30.67
CA ASP A 727 -4.77 15.02 30.34
C ASP A 727 -4.69 16.38 31.07
N ALA A 728 -4.85 17.47 30.30
CA ALA A 728 -4.92 18.84 30.83
C ALA A 728 -6.04 18.99 31.88
N HIS A 729 -7.16 18.27 31.74
CA HIS A 729 -8.23 18.25 32.73
C HIS A 729 -7.78 17.60 34.04
N ALA A 730 -7.06 16.47 33.97
CA ALA A 730 -6.53 15.82 35.16
C ALA A 730 -5.54 16.74 35.91
N LEU A 731 -4.69 17.44 35.18
CA LEU A 731 -3.75 18.40 35.76
C LEU A 731 -4.47 19.62 36.38
N ALA A 732 -5.52 20.12 35.74
CA ALA A 732 -6.33 21.21 36.27
C ALA A 732 -7.14 20.80 37.53
N GLN A 733 -7.71 19.59 37.54
CA GLN A 733 -8.36 19.02 38.72
C GLN A 733 -7.39 18.90 39.89
N ALA A 734 -6.19 18.36 39.66
CA ALA A 734 -5.14 18.28 40.67
C ALA A 734 -4.75 19.67 41.19
N GLY A 735 -4.71 20.69 40.32
CA GLY A 735 -4.52 22.09 40.70
C GLY A 735 -5.59 22.61 41.66
N LEU A 736 -6.87 22.38 41.35
CA LEU A 736 -7.97 22.79 42.23
C LEU A 736 -7.93 22.10 43.61
N VAL A 737 -7.52 20.84 43.67
CA VAL A 737 -7.32 20.12 44.94
C VAL A 737 -6.21 20.76 45.77
N ARG A 738 -5.06 21.09 45.17
CA ARG A 738 -3.95 21.77 45.88
C ARG A 738 -4.37 23.12 46.45
N LEU A 739 -5.31 23.80 45.79
CA LEU A 739 -5.89 25.06 46.26
C LEU A 739 -7.05 24.87 47.25
N HIS A 740 -7.40 23.63 47.62
CA HIS A 740 -8.57 23.29 48.44
C HIS A 740 -9.92 23.78 47.85
N GLN A 741 -10.03 23.85 46.53
CA GLN A 741 -11.23 24.34 45.81
C GLN A 741 -11.90 23.28 44.93
N GLY A 742 -11.57 21.99 45.12
CA GLY A 742 -12.19 20.88 44.40
C GLY A 742 -12.09 19.56 45.17
N PRO A 743 -12.95 18.57 44.86
CA PRO A 743 -12.88 17.24 45.45
C PRO A 743 -11.63 16.50 44.95
N VAL A 744 -11.07 15.60 45.77
CA VAL A 744 -9.98 14.71 45.35
C VAL A 744 -10.52 13.78 44.25
N PRO A 745 -9.93 13.80 43.03
CA PRO A 745 -10.38 12.94 41.95
C PRO A 745 -10.21 11.46 42.31
N ALA A 746 -11.12 10.62 41.82
CA ALA A 746 -11.08 9.18 42.07
C ALA A 746 -9.83 8.47 41.52
N TRP A 747 -9.08 9.10 40.62
CA TRP A 747 -7.81 8.58 40.10
C TRP A 747 -6.60 8.99 40.95
N LEU A 748 -6.78 9.90 41.92
CA LEU A 748 -5.75 10.41 42.82
C LEU A 748 -5.92 9.88 44.26
N ALA A 749 -7.12 9.42 44.60
CA ALA A 749 -7.45 8.66 45.81
C ALA A 749 -7.14 7.18 45.62
#